data_AF-A0A6J3BY85-F1
#
_entry.id   AF-A0A6J3BY85-F1
#
_cell.length_a   1.000
_cell.length_b   1.000
_cell.length_c   1.000
_cell.angle_alpha   90.00
_cell.angle_beta   90.00
_cell.angle_gamma   90.00
#
_symmetry.space_group_name_H-M   'P 1'
#
loop_
_entity.id
_entity.type
_entity.pdbx_description
1 polymer ?
#
loop_
_entity_poly.entity_id
_entity_poly.type
_entity_poly.pdbx_seq_one_letter_code
_entity_poly.pdbx_strand_id
1 'polypeptide(L)'
;MSEKLTLGQRVIVVGKDVKGSVAYVGYPTFATGKWIGVILDEPKGKNNGTIRGHAYFRCEENYGVFVRQTQIQLLDAEDNPMETSMTASTEEPKSTSSNRRLSSSRTSLASSRQSLTSYASPTAERASSPDLTKRASFVETGFVETLTPQFTPGQSITSPQPVPSVEDKLANIQAQQEITQLKSEVEDLKEKLETIKVRRAEDREKLRELERVKLQLDQANEFKTRIMESQAQLQRDLQRAKQETREAQEALEAHNDETAELQEAAEMAALDKEMAEERAEALQLELEQCREKLEEATLDLQLMKAEMEAGGNIQHPYAAEGGAATGYEMRQLQQQNSRLRDTLVRLRDLSAHDKHLMQKMHKDLEQYKSEIAELSRTKEKLSSRVEELELQVADLREQVDAALGAEEMVEQLAEKKMALEDQVEQLKQDVSELEALQEVHEQLVESNRELEMDLREELEMAHAATREAVREREAALETIMDRDSTIVKFRELVQKMTEQYGELRAQLDSKQGSPAPSSEQESTPEPTARSSPPTELGSLVHASRASTRSIDLQLRALELTQARARADMLAACLPDHFMATAGDHDAILLILLLQRLNTKADIILGQIRERFPAVNVWDREAVTKTHTAVQYSFRCQLEYQLHMIQCIVSMWSAALDRCAAEVLLRAASALPDALQQERALDAATHLLKGNELDENCNLDGQ
;
A
#
# COMPACT_ATOMS: atom_id res chain seq x y z
N MET A 1 -35.53 -29.24 -21.94
CA MET A 1 -35.10 -28.84 -23.30
C MET A 1 -34.43 -27.49 -23.17
N SER A 2 -33.12 -27.36 -23.44
CA SER A 2 -32.45 -26.05 -23.44
C SER A 2 -32.99 -25.17 -24.56
N GLU A 3 -33.44 -23.96 -24.23
CA GLU A 3 -33.70 -22.92 -25.21
C GLU A 3 -32.42 -22.67 -26.01
N LYS A 4 -32.51 -22.83 -27.33
CA LYS A 4 -31.38 -22.60 -28.23
C LYS A 4 -31.18 -21.09 -28.37
N LEU A 5 -30.07 -20.56 -27.86
CA LEU A 5 -29.65 -19.20 -28.16
C LEU A 5 -29.47 -19.01 -29.68
N THR A 6 -30.06 -17.96 -30.21
CA THR A 6 -29.92 -17.56 -31.62
C THR A 6 -29.00 -16.35 -31.76
N LEU A 7 -28.25 -16.27 -32.86
CA LEU A 7 -27.44 -15.09 -33.18
C LEU A 7 -28.34 -13.84 -33.32
N GLY A 8 -27.87 -12.70 -32.83
CA GLY A 8 -28.58 -11.42 -32.80
C GLY A 8 -29.52 -11.23 -31.60
N GLN A 9 -29.70 -12.23 -30.74
CA GLN A 9 -30.59 -12.14 -29.59
C GLN A 9 -30.03 -11.18 -28.52
N ARG A 10 -30.91 -10.33 -27.96
CA ARG A 10 -30.56 -9.39 -26.89
C ARG A 10 -30.39 -10.13 -25.58
N VAL A 11 -29.30 -9.82 -24.89
CA VAL A 11 -28.92 -10.47 -23.66
C VAL A 11 -28.23 -9.51 -22.70
N ILE A 12 -28.30 -9.83 -21.41
CA ILE A 12 -27.52 -9.15 -20.38
C ILE A 12 -26.49 -10.10 -19.79
N VAL A 13 -25.27 -9.60 -19.61
CA VAL A 13 -24.18 -10.37 -19.01
C VAL A 13 -24.27 -10.28 -17.49
N VAL A 14 -24.66 -11.39 -16.86
CA VAL A 14 -24.84 -11.51 -15.41
C VAL A 14 -23.48 -11.32 -14.72
N GLY A 15 -23.43 -10.44 -13.73
CA GLY A 15 -22.21 -10.07 -12.98
C GLY A 15 -21.54 -8.77 -13.44
N LYS A 16 -21.86 -8.26 -14.63
CA LYS A 16 -21.43 -6.91 -15.08
C LYS A 16 -22.59 -5.95 -15.35
N ASP A 17 -23.81 -6.46 -15.45
CA ASP A 17 -25.04 -5.70 -15.74
C ASP A 17 -24.94 -4.88 -17.04
N VAL A 18 -24.27 -5.44 -18.06
CA VAL A 18 -24.09 -4.82 -19.38
C VAL A 18 -24.90 -5.57 -20.42
N LYS A 19 -25.67 -4.83 -21.21
CA LYS A 19 -26.50 -5.33 -22.30
C LYS A 19 -25.71 -5.47 -23.60
N GLY A 20 -26.13 -6.41 -24.42
CA GLY A 20 -25.54 -6.64 -25.73
C GLY A 20 -26.34 -7.61 -26.58
N SER A 21 -25.75 -8.02 -27.71
CA SER A 21 -26.33 -8.94 -28.67
C SER A 21 -25.40 -10.13 -28.94
N VAL A 22 -25.96 -11.33 -29.03
CA VAL A 22 -25.20 -12.56 -29.28
C VAL A 22 -24.65 -12.55 -30.71
N ALA A 23 -23.33 -12.61 -30.88
CA ALA A 23 -22.66 -12.59 -32.17
C ALA A 23 -21.95 -13.91 -32.53
N TYR A 24 -21.71 -14.78 -31.55
CA TYR A 24 -21.10 -16.10 -31.78
C TYR A 24 -21.63 -17.11 -30.76
N VAL A 25 -21.86 -18.36 -31.19
CA VAL A 25 -22.22 -19.48 -30.31
C VAL A 25 -21.51 -20.72 -30.82
N GLY A 26 -20.50 -21.23 -30.10
CA GLY A 26 -19.70 -22.34 -30.61
C GLY A 26 -18.54 -22.74 -29.70
N TYR A 27 -17.64 -23.57 -30.22
CA TYR A 27 -16.44 -24.04 -29.53
C TYR A 27 -15.24 -23.26 -30.06
N PRO A 28 -14.73 -22.25 -29.33
CA PRO A 28 -13.61 -21.45 -29.80
C PRO A 28 -12.28 -22.19 -29.62
N THR A 29 -11.25 -21.78 -30.36
CA THR A 29 -9.92 -22.39 -30.28
C THR A 29 -9.15 -22.00 -29.01
N PHE A 30 -9.52 -20.90 -28.35
CA PHE A 30 -8.81 -20.41 -27.17
C PHE A 30 -9.25 -21.07 -25.85
N ALA A 31 -10.38 -21.78 -25.84
CA ALA A 31 -10.92 -22.40 -24.63
C ALA A 31 -11.81 -23.60 -24.96
N THR A 32 -11.78 -24.63 -24.11
CA THR A 32 -12.63 -25.81 -24.26
C THR A 32 -14.08 -25.52 -23.85
N GLY A 33 -15.02 -26.29 -24.41
CA GLY A 33 -16.45 -26.14 -24.16
C GLY A 33 -17.15 -25.12 -25.07
N LYS A 34 -18.46 -24.96 -24.89
CA LYS A 34 -19.29 -24.06 -25.69
C LYS A 34 -19.26 -22.64 -25.09
N TRP A 35 -18.88 -21.67 -25.90
CA TRP A 35 -18.80 -20.25 -25.55
C TRP A 35 -19.73 -19.40 -26.41
N ILE A 36 -20.15 -18.28 -25.84
CA ILE A 36 -21.01 -17.31 -26.50
C ILE A 36 -20.26 -15.98 -26.57
N GLY A 37 -20.07 -15.48 -27.79
CA GLY A 37 -19.55 -14.15 -28.05
C GLY A 37 -20.70 -13.15 -28.07
N VAL A 38 -20.59 -12.07 -27.30
CA VAL A 38 -21.57 -11.00 -27.20
C VAL A 38 -20.92 -9.68 -27.60
N ILE A 39 -21.60 -8.93 -28.47
CA ILE A 39 -21.26 -7.53 -28.80
C ILE A 39 -22.06 -6.67 -27.83
N LEU A 40 -21.38 -5.97 -26.94
CA LEU A 40 -21.97 -5.09 -25.94
C LEU A 40 -22.46 -3.79 -26.60
N ASP A 41 -23.38 -3.10 -25.94
CA ASP A 41 -23.86 -1.78 -26.37
C ASP A 41 -22.92 -0.64 -25.90
N GLU A 42 -22.09 -0.91 -24.90
CA GLU A 42 -21.11 0.01 -24.30
C GLU A 42 -19.67 -0.54 -24.40
N PRO A 43 -18.63 0.33 -24.38
CA PRO A 43 -17.21 -0.06 -24.51
C PRO A 43 -16.65 -0.71 -23.21
N LYS A 44 -17.32 -1.75 -22.70
CA LYS A 44 -16.99 -2.50 -21.48
C LYS A 44 -16.54 -3.96 -21.74
N GLY A 45 -16.30 -4.26 -23.02
CA GLY A 45 -15.81 -5.53 -23.52
C GLY A 45 -14.30 -5.70 -23.34
N LYS A 46 -13.79 -6.83 -23.83
CA LYS A 46 -12.37 -7.23 -23.71
C LYS A 46 -11.65 -7.38 -25.06
N ASN A 47 -12.39 -7.40 -26.16
CA ASN A 47 -11.86 -7.63 -27.49
C ASN A 47 -12.76 -6.98 -28.55
N ASN A 48 -12.35 -7.03 -29.81
CA ASN A 48 -13.12 -6.58 -30.98
C ASN A 48 -13.77 -7.75 -31.75
N GLY A 49 -13.86 -8.93 -31.12
CA GLY A 49 -14.32 -10.19 -31.72
C GLY A 49 -13.19 -11.05 -32.32
N THR A 50 -11.94 -10.59 -32.27
CA THR A 50 -10.73 -11.38 -32.61
C THR A 50 -9.96 -11.76 -31.36
N ILE A 51 -9.61 -13.05 -31.21
CA ILE A 51 -8.78 -13.55 -30.11
C ILE A 51 -7.65 -14.40 -30.68
N ARG A 52 -6.40 -14.05 -30.32
CA ARG A 52 -5.17 -14.75 -30.77
C ARG A 52 -5.07 -14.93 -32.30
N GLY A 53 -5.48 -13.89 -33.05
CA GLY A 53 -5.44 -13.90 -34.52
C GLY A 53 -6.61 -14.59 -35.22
N HIS A 54 -7.52 -15.23 -34.49
CA HIS A 54 -8.76 -15.80 -35.04
C HIS A 54 -9.95 -14.88 -34.81
N ALA A 55 -10.59 -14.46 -35.91
CA ALA A 55 -11.79 -13.61 -35.88
C ALA A 55 -13.06 -14.47 -35.79
N TYR A 56 -13.83 -14.30 -34.71
CA TYR A 56 -15.08 -15.04 -34.47
C TYR A 56 -16.31 -14.21 -34.84
N PHE A 57 -16.25 -12.91 -34.56
CA PHE A 57 -17.22 -11.89 -34.95
C PHE A 57 -16.49 -10.54 -35.08
N ARG A 58 -17.18 -9.49 -35.53
CA ARG A 58 -16.56 -8.16 -35.74
C ARG A 58 -17.36 -7.09 -34.99
N CYS A 59 -16.67 -6.32 -34.17
CA CYS A 59 -17.21 -5.15 -33.47
C CYS A 59 -16.10 -4.11 -33.24
N GLU A 60 -16.45 -2.97 -32.64
CA GLU A 60 -15.48 -1.96 -32.22
C GLU A 60 -14.59 -2.46 -31.07
N GLU A 61 -13.45 -1.81 -30.88
CA GLU A 61 -12.50 -2.17 -29.82
C GLU A 61 -13.13 -1.97 -28.44
N ASN A 62 -12.96 -2.96 -27.56
CA ASN A 62 -13.62 -3.02 -26.25
C ASN A 62 -15.15 -3.19 -26.27
N TYR A 63 -15.75 -3.72 -27.34
CA TYR A 63 -17.19 -4.05 -27.36
C TYR A 63 -17.47 -5.56 -27.33
N GLY A 64 -16.50 -6.41 -27.65
CA GLY A 64 -16.65 -7.86 -27.69
C GLY A 64 -16.32 -8.53 -26.35
N VAL A 65 -17.14 -9.51 -25.93
CA VAL A 65 -16.86 -10.36 -24.78
C VAL A 65 -17.26 -11.81 -25.05
N PHE A 66 -16.51 -12.77 -24.50
CA PHE A 66 -16.86 -14.20 -24.52
C PHE A 66 -17.25 -14.65 -23.12
N VAL A 67 -18.41 -15.29 -23.01
CA VAL A 67 -19.01 -15.73 -21.74
C VAL A 67 -19.65 -17.10 -21.90
N ARG A 68 -19.90 -17.77 -20.76
CA ARG A 68 -20.64 -19.04 -20.73
C ARG A 68 -22.15 -18.81 -20.74
N GLN A 69 -22.91 -19.82 -21.17
CA GLN A 69 -24.38 -19.80 -21.18
C GLN A 69 -24.97 -19.39 -19.82
N THR A 70 -24.36 -19.82 -18.71
CA THR A 70 -24.80 -19.53 -17.34
C THR A 70 -24.59 -18.07 -16.93
N GLN A 71 -23.80 -17.30 -17.69
CA GLN A 71 -23.48 -15.90 -17.41
C GLN A 71 -24.32 -14.94 -18.26
N ILE A 72 -25.36 -15.45 -18.91
CA ILE A 72 -26.18 -14.69 -19.84
C ILE A 72 -27.64 -14.86 -19.46
N GLN A 73 -28.37 -13.76 -19.37
CA GLN A 73 -29.82 -13.76 -19.22
C GLN A 73 -30.46 -13.14 -20.47
N LEU A 74 -31.52 -13.75 -20.96
CA LEU A 74 -32.23 -13.30 -22.16
C LEU A 74 -33.04 -12.05 -21.87
N LEU A 75 -32.99 -11.09 -22.81
CA LEU A 75 -33.82 -9.90 -22.80
C LEU A 75 -34.89 -10.01 -23.89
N ASP A 76 -36.07 -9.46 -23.63
CA ASP A 76 -37.11 -9.29 -24.64
C ASP A 76 -36.83 -8.10 -25.58
N ALA A 77 -37.73 -7.84 -26.53
CA ALA A 77 -37.60 -6.74 -27.49
C ALA A 77 -37.66 -5.34 -26.84
N GLU A 78 -38.11 -5.24 -25.58
CA GLU A 78 -38.16 -4.01 -24.79
C GLU A 78 -37.05 -3.95 -23.73
N ASP A 79 -36.02 -4.80 -23.86
CA ASP A 79 -34.84 -4.84 -22.97
C ASP A 79 -35.13 -5.21 -21.50
N ASN A 80 -36.23 -5.92 -21.26
CA ASN A 80 -36.62 -6.48 -19.97
C ASN A 80 -36.13 -7.93 -19.80
N PRO A 81 -35.74 -8.35 -18.58
CA PRO A 81 -35.34 -9.73 -18.30
C PRO A 81 -36.48 -10.71 -18.52
N MET A 82 -36.26 -11.73 -19.35
CA MET A 82 -37.23 -12.80 -19.54
C MET A 82 -37.13 -13.79 -18.35
N GLU A 83 -38.21 -13.97 -17.58
CA GLU A 83 -38.23 -14.92 -16.46
C GLU A 83 -38.27 -16.37 -17.00
N THR A 84 -37.14 -17.05 -16.96
CA THR A 84 -37.08 -18.51 -17.16
C THR A 84 -36.95 -19.19 -15.79
N SER A 85 -38.03 -19.85 -15.35
CA SER A 85 -38.05 -20.62 -14.10
C SER A 85 -37.25 -21.93 -14.26
N MET A 86 -36.10 -22.05 -13.58
CA MET A 86 -35.42 -23.33 -13.34
C MET A 86 -34.69 -23.34 -11.99
N THR A 87 -35.36 -23.84 -10.96
CA THR A 87 -34.73 -24.41 -9.76
C THR A 87 -34.62 -25.92 -9.94
N ALA A 88 -33.40 -26.42 -10.17
CA ALA A 88 -33.11 -27.84 -10.09
C ALA A 88 -33.16 -28.30 -8.63
N SER A 89 -34.09 -29.19 -8.34
CA SER A 89 -34.18 -29.94 -7.08
C SER A 89 -33.39 -31.23 -7.28
N THR A 90 -32.39 -31.47 -6.43
CA THR A 90 -31.77 -32.79 -6.31
C THR A 90 -32.10 -33.31 -4.91
N GLU A 91 -32.90 -34.37 -4.89
CA GLU A 91 -33.26 -35.16 -3.73
C GLU A 91 -32.06 -36.01 -3.27
N GLU A 92 -31.84 -36.12 -1.96
CA GLU A 92 -31.09 -37.22 -1.35
C GLU A 92 -31.93 -37.91 -0.25
N PRO A 93 -31.77 -39.24 -0.06
CA PRO A 93 -32.68 -40.06 0.72
C PRO A 93 -32.38 -40.06 2.22
N LYS A 94 -33.45 -40.25 2.99
CA LYS A 94 -33.45 -40.40 4.45
C LYS A 94 -32.85 -41.74 4.88
N SER A 95 -31.99 -41.70 5.91
CA SER A 95 -31.85 -42.80 6.86
C SER A 95 -31.91 -42.27 8.30
N THR A 96 -32.52 -43.11 9.12
CA THR A 96 -33.01 -42.88 10.49
C THR A 96 -31.93 -43.13 11.53
N SER A 97 -31.79 -42.26 12.53
CA SER A 97 -31.64 -42.69 13.93
C SER A 97 -31.88 -41.53 14.91
N SER A 98 -32.36 -41.91 16.08
CA SER A 98 -33.07 -41.10 17.06
C SER A 98 -32.27 -40.92 18.35
N ASN A 99 -32.60 -39.83 19.06
CA ASN A 99 -32.29 -39.47 20.46
C ASN A 99 -30.88 -38.95 20.77
N ARG A 100 -30.79 -37.70 21.24
CA ARG A 100 -30.97 -37.34 22.66
C ARG A 100 -31.22 -35.83 22.84
N ARG A 101 -31.97 -35.53 23.89
CA ARG A 101 -32.48 -34.21 24.32
C ARG A 101 -31.45 -33.47 25.17
N LEU A 102 -31.53 -32.13 25.16
CA LEU A 102 -31.63 -31.19 26.32
C LEU A 102 -31.40 -29.76 25.76
N SER A 103 -32.41 -28.89 25.64
CA SER A 103 -32.91 -27.95 26.66
C SER A 103 -31.90 -26.84 27.05
N SER A 104 -32.04 -25.62 26.52
CA SER A 104 -32.76 -24.52 27.19
C SER A 104 -32.79 -23.22 26.38
N SER A 105 -34.01 -22.71 26.19
CA SER A 105 -34.44 -21.32 26.46
C SER A 105 -33.79 -20.16 25.70
N ARG A 106 -34.46 -19.56 24.70
CA ARG A 106 -35.49 -18.52 24.84
C ARG A 106 -35.09 -17.33 25.73
N THR A 107 -34.65 -16.25 25.10
CA THR A 107 -34.97 -14.88 25.52
C THR A 107 -35.20 -14.00 24.29
N SER A 108 -36.47 -13.87 23.92
CA SER A 108 -37.02 -12.74 23.17
C SER A 108 -37.43 -11.66 24.16
N LEU A 109 -37.00 -10.41 23.96
CA LEU A 109 -37.62 -9.13 24.38
C LEU A 109 -36.76 -8.03 23.69
N ALA A 110 -37.20 -7.13 22.81
CA ALA A 110 -38.45 -6.39 22.60
C ALA A 110 -38.79 -5.38 23.70
N SER A 111 -38.32 -4.14 23.54
CA SER A 111 -38.92 -2.84 23.93
C SER A 111 -37.86 -1.75 23.84
N SER A 112 -38.09 -0.49 23.50
CA SER A 112 -39.24 0.30 23.03
C SER A 112 -38.60 1.63 22.57
N ARG A 113 -38.83 2.15 21.37
CA ARG A 113 -39.88 3.15 21.04
C ARG A 113 -40.13 4.21 22.13
N GLN A 114 -39.75 5.46 21.84
CA GLN A 114 -40.65 6.61 21.60
C GLN A 114 -39.81 7.78 21.03
N SER A 115 -40.02 8.27 19.80
CA SER A 115 -41.07 9.19 19.30
C SER A 115 -40.76 10.65 19.72
N LEU A 116 -40.86 11.74 18.94
CA LEU A 116 -41.71 12.18 17.80
C LEU A 116 -40.95 13.34 17.07
N THR A 117 -41.12 13.67 15.78
CA THR A 117 -42.27 14.34 15.12
C THR A 117 -41.91 14.55 13.63
N SER A 118 -42.67 13.98 12.67
CA SER A 118 -43.62 14.63 11.72
C SER A 118 -43.01 15.77 10.87
N TYR A 119 -43.10 15.82 9.54
CA TYR A 119 -44.28 15.81 8.64
C TYR A 119 -43.88 15.26 7.25
N ALA A 120 -44.49 14.22 6.70
CA ALA A 120 -45.69 14.22 5.84
C ALA A 120 -45.57 15.03 4.53
N SER A 121 -45.34 14.32 3.42
CA SER A 121 -45.67 14.74 2.04
C SER A 121 -47.17 14.51 1.74
N PRO A 122 -47.71 15.19 0.72
CA PRO A 122 -48.39 14.47 -0.38
C PRO A 122 -48.03 15.08 -1.77
N THR A 123 -47.60 14.29 -2.77
CA THR A 123 -48.37 13.68 -3.89
C THR A 123 -49.07 14.62 -4.89
N ALA A 124 -48.60 14.54 -6.14
CA ALA A 124 -49.34 14.17 -7.38
C ALA A 124 -49.82 15.22 -8.42
N GLU A 125 -49.65 14.80 -9.68
CA GLU A 125 -50.40 15.05 -10.95
C GLU A 125 -50.03 16.19 -11.92
N ARG A 126 -49.33 15.80 -12.99
CA ARG A 126 -49.77 15.72 -14.41
C ARG A 126 -50.70 16.81 -15.01
N ALA A 127 -50.11 17.59 -15.93
CA ALA A 127 -50.58 18.06 -17.26
C ALA A 127 -51.90 18.85 -17.46
N SER A 128 -51.79 20.08 -17.99
CA SER A 128 -52.46 20.54 -19.23
C SER A 128 -52.01 21.96 -19.66
N SER A 129 -51.71 22.08 -20.96
CA SER A 129 -51.52 23.30 -21.79
C SER A 129 -52.86 24.06 -22.00
N PRO A 130 -52.92 25.34 -22.50
CA PRO A 130 -52.21 25.83 -23.71
C PRO A 130 -51.74 27.32 -23.76
N ASP A 131 -50.89 27.63 -24.76
CA ASP A 131 -50.73 28.87 -25.59
C ASP A 131 -50.61 30.28 -24.93
N LEU A 132 -49.79 31.27 -25.33
CA LEU A 132 -48.78 31.60 -26.37
C LEU A 132 -47.80 32.58 -25.66
N THR A 133 -46.49 32.67 -25.88
CA THR A 133 -45.76 33.14 -27.07
C THR A 133 -44.27 32.91 -26.83
N LYS A 134 -43.52 32.37 -27.82
CA LYS A 134 -42.07 32.17 -27.76
C LYS A 134 -41.34 32.99 -28.84
N ARG A 135 -40.10 33.39 -28.48
CA ARG A 135 -38.90 33.59 -29.33
C ARG A 135 -38.85 34.86 -30.21
N ALA A 136 -37.69 35.43 -30.59
CA ALA A 136 -36.28 35.07 -30.43
C ALA A 136 -35.37 36.30 -30.74
N SER A 137 -34.09 36.18 -30.35
CA SER A 137 -32.86 36.59 -31.07
C SER A 137 -32.78 37.91 -31.86
N PHE A 138 -31.79 38.69 -31.44
CA PHE A 138 -31.22 39.85 -32.12
C PHE A 138 -30.28 39.42 -33.26
N VAL A 139 -30.54 39.91 -34.49
CA VAL A 139 -29.61 39.97 -35.63
C VAL A 139 -29.85 41.28 -36.39
N GLU A 140 -28.74 41.84 -36.84
CA GLU A 140 -28.50 43.06 -37.60
C GLU A 140 -29.09 43.05 -39.03
N THR A 141 -29.46 44.24 -39.53
CA THR A 141 -29.21 44.82 -40.88
C THR A 141 -30.39 45.62 -41.47
N GLY A 142 -30.10 46.88 -41.85
CA GLY A 142 -30.34 47.44 -43.19
C GLY A 142 -31.72 47.97 -43.61
N PHE A 143 -31.67 49.16 -44.26
CA PHE A 143 -32.59 49.72 -45.28
C PHE A 143 -33.76 50.61 -44.74
N VAL A 144 -34.14 51.79 -45.26
CA VAL A 144 -33.64 52.80 -46.24
C VAL A 144 -34.59 54.02 -46.19
N GLU A 145 -34.05 55.21 -46.48
CA GLU A 145 -34.62 56.28 -47.32
C GLU A 145 -36.16 56.51 -47.35
N THR A 146 -36.63 57.71 -46.96
CA THR A 146 -37.17 58.75 -47.88
C THR A 146 -38.00 59.84 -47.18
N LEU A 147 -37.73 61.07 -47.62
CA LEU A 147 -38.59 62.26 -47.74
C LEU A 147 -38.75 63.26 -46.58
N THR A 148 -38.62 64.51 -47.02
CA THR A 148 -38.51 65.81 -46.36
C THR A 148 -39.86 66.33 -45.85
N PRO A 149 -39.87 67.43 -45.06
CA PRO A 149 -40.00 68.73 -45.72
C PRO A 149 -39.03 69.81 -45.21
N GLN A 150 -38.71 70.72 -46.13
CA GLN A 150 -38.12 72.03 -45.91
C GLN A 150 -38.93 72.85 -44.92
N PHE A 151 -38.27 73.59 -44.02
CA PHE A 151 -38.64 74.98 -43.75
C PHE A 151 -37.46 75.77 -43.16
N THR A 152 -36.94 76.69 -43.97
CA THR A 152 -36.02 77.77 -43.60
C THR A 152 -36.81 78.86 -42.86
N PRO A 153 -36.28 79.39 -41.75
CA PRO A 153 -35.96 80.83 -41.69
C PRO A 153 -34.63 81.02 -40.93
N GLY A 154 -33.67 81.83 -41.36
CA GLY A 154 -33.80 83.22 -41.76
C GLY A 154 -32.84 84.02 -40.85
N GLN A 155 -31.73 84.49 -41.42
CA GLN A 155 -30.85 85.45 -40.74
C GLN A 155 -31.64 86.73 -40.40
N SER A 156 -31.49 87.20 -39.16
CA SER A 156 -31.81 88.56 -38.71
C SER A 156 -30.66 88.99 -37.80
N ILE A 157 -29.76 89.86 -38.28
CA ILE A 157 -29.77 91.32 -38.11
C ILE A 157 -29.70 91.74 -36.62
N THR A 158 -28.48 92.11 -36.20
CA THR A 158 -28.11 93.18 -35.25
C THR A 158 -29.10 93.59 -34.15
N SER A 159 -28.69 93.42 -32.89
CA SER A 159 -28.81 94.47 -31.86
C SER A 159 -27.89 94.21 -30.66
N PRO A 160 -27.53 95.26 -29.89
CA PRO A 160 -26.29 95.32 -29.11
C PRO A 160 -26.37 94.53 -27.81
N GLN A 161 -25.18 94.19 -27.31
CA GLN A 161 -24.93 93.77 -25.94
C GLN A 161 -25.69 94.64 -24.93
N PRO A 162 -26.34 94.05 -23.91
CA PRO A 162 -26.15 94.57 -22.57
C PRO A 162 -24.73 94.14 -22.15
N VAL A 163 -23.88 95.13 -21.85
CA VAL A 163 -22.65 94.87 -21.10
C VAL A 163 -23.02 94.04 -19.87
N PRO A 164 -22.49 92.82 -19.69
CA PRO A 164 -22.73 92.11 -18.45
C PRO A 164 -22.09 92.95 -17.36
N SER A 165 -22.86 93.27 -16.31
CA SER A 165 -22.31 93.85 -15.10
C SER A 165 -21.15 92.97 -14.63
N VAL A 166 -20.14 93.58 -14.02
CA VAL A 166 -18.98 92.85 -13.48
C VAL A 166 -19.44 91.74 -12.51
N GLU A 167 -20.60 91.94 -11.87
CA GLU A 167 -21.29 90.96 -11.03
C GLU A 167 -21.82 89.74 -11.80
N ASP A 168 -22.40 89.89 -12.99
CA ASP A 168 -22.90 88.75 -13.80
C ASP A 168 -21.75 87.92 -14.37
N LYS A 169 -20.64 88.56 -14.74
CA LYS A 169 -19.41 87.85 -15.14
C LYS A 169 -18.80 87.11 -13.96
N LEU A 170 -18.78 87.71 -12.77
CA LEU A 170 -18.26 87.07 -11.56
C LEU A 170 -19.14 85.89 -11.12
N ALA A 171 -20.47 86.05 -11.19
CA ALA A 171 -21.43 84.98 -10.90
C ALA A 171 -21.33 83.83 -11.92
N ASN A 172 -21.17 84.13 -13.22
CA ASN A 172 -20.93 83.10 -14.23
C ASN A 172 -19.58 82.39 -14.02
N ILE A 173 -18.52 83.11 -13.64
CA ILE A 173 -17.21 82.51 -13.34
C ILE A 173 -17.30 81.63 -12.09
N GLN A 174 -17.99 82.06 -11.04
CA GLN A 174 -18.23 81.27 -9.83
C GLN A 174 -19.08 80.03 -10.13
N ALA A 175 -20.16 80.16 -10.88
CA ALA A 175 -20.98 79.01 -11.32
C ALA A 175 -20.18 78.06 -12.22
N GLN A 176 -19.32 78.58 -13.10
CA GLN A 176 -18.42 77.77 -13.93
C GLN A 176 -17.40 77.01 -13.07
N GLN A 177 -16.86 77.65 -12.03
CA GLN A 177 -15.94 77.03 -11.06
C GLN A 177 -16.62 75.94 -10.24
N GLU A 178 -17.85 76.18 -9.77
CA GLU A 178 -18.65 75.20 -9.03
C GLU A 178 -19.04 74.01 -9.91
N ILE A 179 -19.41 74.25 -11.17
CA ILE A 179 -19.65 73.18 -12.15
C ILE A 179 -18.38 72.37 -12.41
N THR A 180 -17.21 72.99 -12.46
CA THR A 180 -15.95 72.25 -12.61
C THR A 180 -15.60 71.43 -11.37
N GLN A 181 -15.84 71.94 -10.16
CA GLN A 181 -15.66 71.18 -8.91
C GLN A 181 -16.62 70.00 -8.80
N LEU A 182 -17.91 70.20 -9.08
CA LEU A 182 -18.89 69.12 -9.10
C LEU A 182 -18.56 68.08 -10.18
N LYS A 183 -18.02 68.49 -11.34
CA LYS A 183 -17.55 67.56 -12.36
C LYS A 183 -16.36 66.73 -11.89
N SER A 184 -15.39 67.33 -11.18
CA SER A 184 -14.28 66.57 -10.59
C SER A 184 -14.76 65.61 -9.50
N GLU A 185 -15.68 66.04 -8.63
CA GLU A 185 -16.25 65.15 -7.60
C GLU A 185 -17.04 63.98 -8.20
N VAL A 186 -17.81 64.24 -9.27
CA VAL A 186 -18.52 63.19 -10.01
C VAL A 186 -17.55 62.22 -10.65
N GLU A 187 -16.41 62.70 -11.15
CA GLU A 187 -15.38 61.83 -11.74
C GLU A 187 -14.68 60.99 -10.66
N ASP A 188 -14.29 61.59 -9.53
CA ASP A 188 -13.72 60.87 -8.37
C ASP A 188 -14.70 59.81 -7.82
N LEU A 189 -16.00 60.14 -7.77
CA LEU A 189 -17.03 59.20 -7.33
C LEU A 189 -17.25 58.07 -8.34
N LYS A 190 -17.12 58.31 -9.64
CA LYS A 190 -17.14 57.26 -10.66
C LYS A 190 -15.92 56.34 -10.54
N GLU A 191 -14.72 56.88 -10.33
CA GLU A 191 -13.52 56.06 -10.13
C GLU A 191 -13.63 55.20 -8.86
N LYS A 192 -14.16 55.76 -7.77
CA LYS A 192 -14.48 55.01 -6.53
C LYS A 192 -15.55 53.93 -6.76
N LEU A 193 -16.57 54.22 -7.57
CA LEU A 193 -17.58 53.23 -7.93
C LEU A 193 -16.94 52.07 -8.72
N GLU A 194 -16.04 52.38 -9.65
CA GLU A 194 -15.41 51.39 -10.52
C GLU A 194 -14.40 50.52 -9.77
N THR A 195 -13.62 51.09 -8.87
CA THR A 195 -12.75 50.31 -7.96
C THR A 195 -13.57 49.37 -7.05
N ILE A 196 -14.71 49.83 -6.51
CA ILE A 196 -15.61 48.97 -5.72
C ILE A 196 -16.23 47.85 -6.57
N LYS A 197 -16.57 48.13 -7.84
CA LYS A 197 -17.09 47.11 -8.75
C LYS A 197 -16.04 46.05 -9.09
N VAL A 198 -14.80 46.45 -9.35
CA VAL A 198 -13.67 45.52 -9.59
C VAL A 198 -13.44 44.65 -8.35
N ARG A 199 -13.39 45.26 -7.16
CA ARG A 199 -13.23 44.51 -5.91
C ARG A 199 -14.37 43.51 -5.66
N ARG A 200 -15.63 43.88 -5.96
CA ARG A 200 -16.77 42.95 -5.91
C ARG A 200 -16.72 41.86 -6.99
N ALA A 201 -16.04 42.08 -8.11
CA ALA A 201 -15.83 41.05 -9.12
C ALA A 201 -14.78 40.04 -8.62
N GLU A 202 -13.66 40.52 -8.08
CA GLU A 202 -12.61 39.69 -7.48
C GLU A 202 -13.13 38.86 -6.29
N ASP A 203 -13.91 39.46 -5.38
CA ASP A 203 -14.49 38.74 -4.24
C ASP A 203 -15.48 37.65 -4.70
N ARG A 204 -16.21 37.87 -5.80
CA ARG A 204 -17.07 36.84 -6.40
C ARG A 204 -16.28 35.72 -7.04
N GLU A 205 -15.12 36.01 -7.61
CA GLU A 205 -14.24 35.01 -8.20
C GLU A 205 -13.60 34.14 -7.11
N LYS A 206 -13.08 34.76 -6.04
CA LYS A 206 -12.57 34.05 -4.85
C LYS A 206 -13.63 33.15 -4.21
N LEU A 207 -14.89 33.60 -4.14
CA LEU A 207 -15.98 32.76 -3.65
C LEU A 207 -16.20 31.51 -4.53
N ARG A 208 -16.12 31.65 -5.86
CA ARG A 208 -16.24 30.51 -6.79
C ARG A 208 -15.05 29.57 -6.69
N GLU A 209 -13.85 30.09 -6.46
CA GLU A 209 -12.66 29.27 -6.20
C GLU A 209 -12.81 28.49 -4.89
N LEU A 210 -13.30 29.14 -3.83
CA LEU A 210 -13.56 28.50 -2.54
C LEU A 210 -14.62 27.40 -2.68
N GLU A 211 -15.69 27.64 -3.45
CA GLU A 211 -16.70 26.62 -3.78
C GLU A 211 -16.12 25.43 -4.55
N ARG A 212 -15.19 25.66 -5.50
CA ARG A 212 -14.48 24.58 -6.21
C ARG A 212 -13.60 23.76 -5.27
N VAL A 213 -12.79 24.43 -4.44
CA VAL A 213 -11.90 23.76 -3.49
C VAL A 213 -12.71 22.97 -2.48
N LYS A 214 -13.85 23.49 -2.02
CA LYS A 214 -14.77 22.78 -1.14
C LYS A 214 -15.33 21.51 -1.80
N LEU A 215 -15.74 21.58 -3.07
CA LEU A 215 -16.20 20.40 -3.81
C LEU A 215 -15.08 19.35 -3.98
N GLN A 216 -13.85 19.78 -4.22
CA GLN A 216 -12.69 18.89 -4.29
C GLN A 216 -12.40 18.22 -2.93
N LEU A 217 -12.54 18.97 -1.84
CA LEU A 217 -12.40 18.43 -0.49
C LEU A 217 -13.50 17.40 -0.17
N ASP A 218 -14.74 17.68 -0.54
CA ASP A 218 -15.87 16.75 -0.34
C ASP A 218 -15.67 15.46 -1.15
N GLN A 219 -15.22 15.56 -2.40
CA GLN A 219 -14.85 14.40 -3.22
C GLN A 219 -13.70 13.60 -2.60
N ALA A 220 -12.64 14.28 -2.14
CA ALA A 220 -11.51 13.63 -1.48
C ALA A 220 -11.93 12.90 -0.19
N ASN A 221 -12.84 13.50 0.58
CA ASN A 221 -13.40 12.88 1.77
C ASN A 221 -14.24 11.63 1.43
N GLU A 222 -15.06 11.68 0.37
CA GLU A 222 -15.79 10.50 -0.09
C GLU A 222 -14.84 9.37 -0.54
N PHE A 223 -13.77 9.71 -1.27
CA PHE A 223 -12.75 8.73 -1.64
C PHE A 223 -12.07 8.13 -0.41
N LYS A 224 -11.71 8.96 0.58
CA LYS A 224 -11.16 8.50 1.86
C LYS A 224 -12.12 7.54 2.58
N THR A 225 -13.41 7.87 2.66
CA THR A 225 -14.42 7.00 3.29
C THR A 225 -14.52 5.65 2.56
N ARG A 226 -14.54 5.63 1.22
CA ARG A 226 -14.57 4.39 0.44
C ARG A 226 -13.32 3.53 0.66
N ILE A 227 -12.14 4.16 0.73
CA ILE A 227 -10.89 3.44 1.02
C ILE A 227 -10.92 2.85 2.42
N MET A 228 -11.38 3.62 3.42
CA MET A 228 -11.52 3.12 4.80
C MET A 228 -12.51 1.95 4.90
N GLU A 229 -13.64 2.01 4.20
CA GLU A 229 -14.62 0.91 4.14
C GLU A 229 -14.04 -0.33 3.46
N SER A 230 -13.31 -0.16 2.35
CA SER A 230 -12.62 -1.25 1.65
C SER A 230 -11.54 -1.88 2.52
N GLN A 231 -10.76 -1.08 3.25
CA GLN A 231 -9.75 -1.56 4.17
C GLN A 231 -10.38 -2.35 5.32
N ALA A 232 -11.49 -1.86 5.88
CA ALA A 232 -12.22 -2.56 6.94
C ALA A 232 -12.86 -3.88 6.45
N GLN A 233 -13.33 -3.92 5.19
CA GLN A 233 -13.83 -5.15 4.58
C GLN A 233 -12.70 -6.17 4.39
N LEU A 234 -11.56 -5.76 3.81
CA LEU A 234 -10.40 -6.62 3.64
C LEU A 234 -9.86 -7.17 4.96
N GLN A 235 -9.87 -6.35 6.02
CA GLN A 235 -9.50 -6.83 7.37
C GLN A 235 -10.44 -7.91 7.89
N ARG A 236 -11.76 -7.77 7.67
CA ARG A 236 -12.73 -8.80 8.06
C ARG A 236 -12.57 -10.09 7.25
N ASP A 237 -12.33 -9.97 5.94
CA ASP A 237 -12.12 -11.12 5.06
C ASP A 237 -10.82 -11.85 5.39
N LEU A 238 -9.76 -11.12 5.72
CA LEU A 238 -8.48 -11.69 6.20
C LEU A 238 -8.65 -12.40 7.54
N GLN A 239 -9.44 -11.84 8.47
CA GLN A 239 -9.72 -12.49 9.75
C GLN A 239 -10.54 -13.78 9.55
N ARG A 240 -11.52 -13.76 8.64
CA ARG A 240 -12.30 -14.94 8.27
C ARG A 240 -11.44 -16.03 7.64
N ALA A 241 -10.59 -15.68 6.67
CA ALA A 241 -9.68 -16.63 6.03
C ALA A 241 -8.69 -17.26 7.03
N LYS A 242 -8.19 -16.47 8.00
CA LYS A 242 -7.36 -16.98 9.10
C LYS A 242 -8.13 -17.96 9.99
N GLN A 243 -9.39 -17.68 10.29
CA GLN A 243 -10.23 -18.59 11.07
C GLN A 243 -10.50 -19.90 10.31
N GLU A 244 -10.86 -19.82 9.02
CA GLU A 244 -11.09 -21.00 8.17
C GLU A 244 -9.82 -21.86 8.05
N THR A 245 -8.63 -21.23 7.95
CA THR A 245 -7.34 -21.95 7.93
C THR A 245 -7.09 -22.68 9.24
N ARG A 246 -7.39 -22.03 10.37
CA ARG A 246 -7.22 -22.64 11.70
C ARG A 246 -8.17 -23.81 11.91
N GLU A 247 -9.44 -23.66 11.54
CA GLU A 247 -10.44 -24.75 11.61
C GLU A 247 -10.03 -25.94 10.72
N ALA A 248 -9.47 -25.68 9.54
CA ALA A 248 -8.93 -26.73 8.67
C ALA A 248 -7.70 -27.44 9.27
N GLN A 249 -6.82 -26.70 9.96
CA GLN A 249 -5.67 -27.29 10.67
C GLN A 249 -6.12 -28.17 11.85
N GLU A 250 -7.06 -27.68 12.67
CA GLU A 250 -7.62 -28.45 13.79
C GLU A 250 -8.34 -29.72 13.30
N ALA A 251 -9.02 -29.66 12.15
CA ALA A 251 -9.62 -30.84 11.52
C ALA A 251 -8.58 -31.85 10.98
N LEU A 252 -7.47 -31.36 10.42
CA LEU A 252 -6.37 -32.22 9.97
C LEU A 252 -5.68 -32.92 11.15
N GLU A 253 -5.44 -32.20 12.24
CA GLU A 253 -4.87 -32.76 13.47
C GLU A 253 -5.79 -33.85 14.05
N ALA A 254 -7.10 -33.59 14.13
CA ALA A 254 -8.06 -34.58 14.58
C ALA A 254 -8.07 -35.84 13.68
N HIS A 255 -8.04 -35.67 12.35
CA HIS A 255 -7.95 -36.80 11.43
C HIS A 255 -6.63 -37.57 11.58
N ASN A 256 -5.51 -36.88 11.81
CA ASN A 256 -4.22 -37.52 12.05
C ASN A 256 -4.24 -38.36 13.33
N ASP A 257 -4.82 -37.84 14.41
CA ASP A 257 -5.00 -38.58 15.66
C ASP A 257 -5.87 -39.83 15.46
N GLU A 258 -7.00 -39.70 14.73
CA GLU A 258 -7.85 -40.85 14.37
C GLU A 258 -7.08 -41.89 13.53
N THR A 259 -6.24 -41.46 12.57
CA THR A 259 -5.42 -42.39 11.79
C THR A 259 -4.35 -43.09 12.63
N ALA A 260 -3.77 -42.40 13.62
CA ALA A 260 -2.81 -42.99 14.54
C ALA A 260 -3.48 -44.06 15.41
N GLU A 261 -4.66 -43.78 15.96
CA GLU A 261 -5.44 -44.77 16.73
C GLU A 261 -5.80 -45.99 15.87
N LEU A 262 -6.21 -45.79 14.62
CA LEU A 262 -6.49 -46.89 13.70
C LEU A 262 -5.23 -47.70 13.35
N GLN A 263 -4.08 -47.04 13.23
CA GLN A 263 -2.80 -47.72 12.99
C GLN A 263 -2.38 -48.56 14.20
N GLU A 264 -2.46 -48.02 15.41
CA GLU A 264 -2.21 -48.78 16.64
C GLU A 264 -3.16 -49.98 16.76
N ALA A 265 -4.45 -49.81 16.43
CA ALA A 265 -5.41 -50.89 16.41
C ALA A 265 -5.08 -51.98 15.37
N ALA A 266 -4.58 -51.58 14.20
CA ALA A 266 -4.13 -52.50 13.17
C ALA A 266 -2.88 -53.28 13.59
N GLU A 267 -1.93 -52.61 14.26
CA GLU A 267 -0.72 -53.26 14.80
C GLU A 267 -1.08 -54.30 15.88
N MET A 268 -2.01 -53.96 16.80
CA MET A 268 -2.51 -54.92 17.79
C MET A 268 -3.21 -56.12 17.14
N ALA A 269 -4.05 -55.88 16.13
CA ALA A 269 -4.74 -56.96 15.42
C ALA A 269 -3.77 -57.86 14.62
N ALA A 270 -2.69 -57.29 14.07
CA ALA A 270 -1.65 -58.05 13.39
C ALA A 270 -0.90 -58.98 14.37
N LEU A 271 -0.56 -58.49 15.55
CA LEU A 271 0.06 -59.30 16.61
C LEU A 271 -0.85 -60.44 17.07
N ASP A 272 -2.14 -60.18 17.27
CA ASP A 272 -3.10 -61.23 17.64
C ASP A 272 -3.24 -62.29 16.55
N LYS A 273 -3.17 -61.89 15.28
CA LYS A 273 -3.16 -62.81 14.13
C LYS A 273 -1.90 -63.68 14.14
N GLU A 274 -0.71 -63.09 14.28
CA GLU A 274 0.55 -63.85 14.36
C GLU A 274 0.54 -64.86 15.51
N MET A 275 0.07 -64.45 16.69
CA MET A 275 -0.09 -65.32 17.85
C MET A 275 -1.09 -66.48 17.60
N ALA A 276 -2.14 -66.23 16.82
CA ALA A 276 -3.10 -67.25 16.44
C ALA A 276 -2.53 -68.23 15.40
N GLU A 277 -1.75 -67.72 14.44
CA GLU A 277 -1.05 -68.53 13.43
C GLU A 277 -0.03 -69.46 14.09
N GLU A 278 0.83 -68.96 14.99
CA GLU A 278 1.77 -69.80 15.73
C GLU A 278 1.08 -70.91 16.54
N ARG A 279 -0.05 -70.58 17.19
CA ARG A 279 -0.85 -71.58 17.91
C ARG A 279 -1.48 -72.62 16.98
N ALA A 280 -1.94 -72.20 15.80
CA ALA A 280 -2.50 -73.10 14.82
C ALA A 280 -1.43 -74.05 14.26
N GLU A 281 -0.23 -73.53 13.96
CA GLU A 281 0.93 -74.32 13.54
C GLU A 281 1.36 -75.33 14.62
N ALA A 282 1.40 -74.91 15.89
CA ALA A 282 1.70 -75.81 17.00
C ALA A 282 0.68 -76.96 17.12
N LEU A 283 -0.62 -76.65 17.03
CA LEU A 283 -1.68 -77.67 17.05
C LEU A 283 -1.66 -78.58 15.82
N GLN A 284 -1.27 -78.06 14.65
CA GLN A 284 -1.08 -78.88 13.45
C GLN A 284 0.06 -79.87 13.64
N LEU A 285 1.19 -79.44 14.20
CA LEU A 285 2.33 -80.30 14.51
C LEU A 285 1.93 -81.42 15.50
N GLU A 286 1.17 -81.09 16.54
CA GLU A 286 0.64 -82.09 17.49
C GLU A 286 -0.31 -83.10 16.80
N LEU A 287 -1.17 -82.63 15.90
CA LEU A 287 -2.05 -83.50 15.12
C LEU A 287 -1.27 -84.45 14.20
N GLU A 288 -0.22 -83.96 13.53
CA GLU A 288 0.65 -84.78 12.69
C GLU A 288 1.35 -85.86 13.51
N GLN A 289 1.91 -85.52 14.67
CA GLN A 289 2.50 -86.50 15.58
C GLN A 289 1.49 -87.56 16.06
N CYS A 290 0.24 -87.17 16.29
CA CYS A 290 -0.82 -88.12 16.64
C CYS A 290 -1.21 -89.02 15.45
N ARG A 291 -1.20 -88.49 14.22
CA ARG A 291 -1.46 -89.27 12.99
C ARG A 291 -0.37 -90.31 12.74
N GLU A 292 0.91 -89.94 12.87
CA GLU A 292 2.03 -90.87 12.71
C GLU A 292 1.91 -92.06 13.68
N LYS A 293 1.61 -91.79 14.96
CA LYS A 293 1.37 -92.85 15.96
C LYS A 293 0.18 -93.76 15.62
N LEU A 294 -0.87 -93.21 15.01
CA LEU A 294 -2.02 -93.99 14.56
C LEU A 294 -1.66 -94.87 13.37
N GLU A 295 -0.89 -94.35 12.42
CA GLU A 295 -0.40 -95.10 11.26
C GLU A 295 0.49 -96.27 11.69
N GLU A 296 1.43 -96.06 12.62
CA GLU A 296 2.26 -97.11 13.22
C GLU A 296 1.39 -98.23 13.84
N ALA A 297 0.45 -97.87 14.72
CA ALA A 297 -0.42 -98.85 15.37
C ALA A 297 -1.34 -99.59 14.39
N THR A 298 -1.74 -98.94 13.29
CA THR A 298 -2.56 -99.56 12.25
C THR A 298 -1.75 -100.58 11.44
N LEU A 299 -0.48 -100.30 11.17
CA LEU A 299 0.44 -101.18 10.47
C LEU A 299 0.74 -102.44 11.31
N ASP A 300 0.92 -102.28 12.62
CA ASP A 300 1.05 -103.40 13.57
C ASP A 300 -0.19 -104.31 13.56
N LEU A 301 -1.40 -103.73 13.54
CA LEU A 301 -2.64 -104.50 13.44
C LEU A 301 -2.76 -105.28 12.13
N GLN A 302 -2.25 -104.76 11.02
CA GLN A 302 -2.26 -105.45 9.73
C GLN A 302 -1.30 -106.64 9.71
N LEU A 303 -0.11 -106.50 10.31
CA LEU A 303 0.84 -107.60 10.46
C LEU A 303 0.25 -108.75 11.29
N MET A 304 -0.36 -108.44 12.44
CA MET A 304 -0.99 -109.45 13.31
C MET A 304 -2.16 -110.19 12.64
N LYS A 305 -2.91 -109.51 11.76
CA LYS A 305 -3.99 -110.15 10.98
C LYS A 305 -3.44 -111.08 9.89
N ALA A 306 -2.39 -110.68 9.19
CA ALA A 306 -1.75 -111.51 8.17
C ALA A 306 -1.16 -112.80 8.77
N GLU A 307 -0.65 -112.74 9.99
CA GLU A 307 -0.18 -113.92 10.73
C GLU A 307 -1.31 -114.89 11.09
N MET A 308 -2.52 -114.39 11.39
CA MET A 308 -3.68 -115.24 11.68
C MET A 308 -4.26 -115.95 10.45
N GLU A 309 -4.14 -115.37 9.25
CA GLU A 309 -4.69 -115.94 8.01
C GLU A 309 -3.81 -117.05 7.40
N ALA A 310 -2.53 -117.14 7.76
CA ALA A 310 -1.59 -118.12 7.20
C ALA A 310 -1.70 -119.56 7.78
N GLY A 311 -2.56 -119.82 8.77
CA GLY A 311 -2.69 -121.13 9.43
C GLY A 311 -4.06 -121.80 9.25
N GLY A 312 -4.32 -122.47 8.11
CA GLY A 312 -5.64 -123.08 7.88
C GLY A 312 -5.82 -124.10 6.76
N ASN A 313 -5.40 -125.35 7.01
CA ASN A 313 -6.11 -126.62 6.75
C ASN A 313 -6.11 -127.36 5.37
N ILE A 314 -6.11 -128.70 5.51
CA ILE A 314 -5.82 -129.81 4.57
C ILE A 314 -7.13 -130.59 4.27
N GLN A 315 -7.25 -131.27 3.10
CA GLN A 315 -7.52 -132.73 2.96
C GLN A 315 -8.14 -133.15 1.59
N HIS A 316 -7.52 -134.20 1.05
CA HIS A 316 -7.74 -135.07 -0.13
C HIS A 316 -8.89 -136.11 0.17
N PRO A 317 -9.09 -137.33 -0.44
CA PRO A 317 -8.66 -137.98 -1.71
C PRO A 317 -9.59 -139.10 -2.35
N TYR A 318 -9.13 -139.75 -3.46
CA TYR A 318 -9.41 -141.10 -4.06
C TYR A 318 -10.78 -141.38 -4.77
N ALA A 319 -10.98 -142.30 -5.73
CA ALA A 319 -10.21 -143.02 -6.79
C ALA A 319 -11.11 -144.09 -7.48
N ALA A 320 -10.59 -144.70 -8.56
CA ALA A 320 -10.78 -146.10 -9.01
C ALA A 320 -11.85 -146.46 -10.09
N GLU A 321 -11.34 -146.69 -11.30
CA GLU A 321 -11.38 -147.89 -12.18
C GLU A 321 -12.55 -148.92 -12.18
N GLY A 322 -12.97 -149.28 -13.40
CA GLY A 322 -13.05 -150.70 -13.83
C GLY A 322 -14.39 -151.25 -14.34
N GLY A 323 -14.41 -151.81 -15.56
CA GLY A 323 -15.38 -152.87 -15.94
C GLY A 323 -16.15 -152.72 -17.26
N ALA A 324 -15.55 -153.17 -18.37
CA ALA A 324 -16.18 -153.48 -19.65
C ALA A 324 -17.07 -154.77 -19.51
N ALA A 325 -18.05 -155.14 -20.35
CA ALA A 325 -18.35 -154.81 -21.73
C ALA A 325 -19.81 -155.20 -22.09
N THR A 326 -20.64 -154.21 -22.41
CA THR A 326 -21.58 -154.26 -23.57
C THR A 326 -21.05 -153.30 -24.66
N GLY A 327 -19.72 -153.26 -24.77
CA GLY A 327 -18.95 -152.08 -25.14
C GLY A 327 -18.57 -151.96 -26.62
N TYR A 328 -19.41 -152.32 -27.57
CA TYR A 328 -19.15 -151.92 -28.96
C TYR A 328 -20.26 -151.02 -29.49
N GLU A 329 -21.52 -151.43 -29.37
CA GLU A 329 -22.67 -150.58 -29.74
C GLU A 329 -23.02 -149.57 -28.63
N MET A 330 -22.89 -149.96 -27.35
CA MET A 330 -22.92 -149.01 -26.24
C MET A 330 -21.67 -148.11 -26.24
N ARG A 331 -20.47 -148.59 -26.66
CA ARG A 331 -19.30 -147.70 -26.79
C ARG A 331 -19.45 -146.72 -27.94
N GLN A 332 -20.03 -147.08 -29.08
CA GLN A 332 -20.19 -146.14 -30.19
C GLN A 332 -21.22 -145.05 -29.86
N LEU A 333 -22.34 -145.43 -29.20
CA LEU A 333 -23.31 -144.48 -28.67
C LEU A 333 -22.81 -143.72 -27.43
N GLN A 334 -22.01 -144.34 -26.55
CA GLN A 334 -21.34 -143.67 -25.43
C GLN A 334 -20.23 -142.76 -25.92
N GLN A 335 -19.57 -143.05 -27.04
CA GLN A 335 -18.49 -142.25 -27.61
C GLN A 335 -19.04 -141.08 -28.43
N GLN A 336 -20.21 -141.25 -29.09
CA GLN A 336 -20.98 -140.12 -29.62
C GLN A 336 -21.60 -139.28 -28.50
N ASN A 337 -22.17 -139.90 -27.46
CA ASN A 337 -22.66 -139.17 -26.29
C ASN A 337 -21.52 -138.56 -25.45
N SER A 338 -20.33 -139.15 -25.40
CA SER A 338 -19.17 -138.58 -24.71
C SER A 338 -18.63 -137.42 -25.51
N ARG A 339 -18.53 -137.53 -26.85
CA ARG A 339 -18.17 -136.39 -27.70
C ARG A 339 -19.18 -135.26 -27.58
N LEU A 340 -20.47 -135.55 -27.59
CA LEU A 340 -21.53 -134.55 -27.38
C LEU A 340 -21.47 -133.93 -25.98
N ARG A 341 -21.22 -134.74 -24.93
CA ARG A 341 -20.98 -134.25 -23.57
C ARG A 341 -19.71 -133.41 -23.47
N ASP A 342 -18.62 -133.79 -24.12
CA ASP A 342 -17.36 -133.04 -24.14
C ASP A 342 -17.50 -131.74 -24.93
N THR A 343 -18.31 -131.70 -26.00
CA THR A 343 -18.65 -130.47 -26.70
C THR A 343 -19.59 -129.59 -25.86
N LEU A 344 -20.52 -130.18 -25.13
CA LEU A 344 -21.41 -129.45 -24.21
C LEU A 344 -20.65 -128.91 -22.99
N VAL A 345 -19.67 -129.64 -22.47
CA VAL A 345 -18.76 -129.20 -21.40
C VAL A 345 -17.87 -128.08 -21.92
N ARG A 346 -17.26 -128.23 -23.10
CA ARG A 346 -16.51 -127.12 -23.72
C ARG A 346 -17.37 -125.90 -24.01
N LEU A 347 -18.61 -126.07 -24.46
CA LEU A 347 -19.55 -124.96 -24.64
C LEU A 347 -19.95 -124.32 -23.30
N ARG A 348 -20.11 -125.12 -22.24
CA ARG A 348 -20.36 -124.63 -20.88
C ARG A 348 -19.16 -123.86 -20.35
N ASP A 349 -17.94 -124.36 -20.55
CA ASP A 349 -16.71 -123.74 -20.07
C ASP A 349 -16.39 -122.46 -20.85
N LEU A 350 -16.59 -122.47 -22.17
CA LEU A 350 -16.53 -121.26 -23.01
C LEU A 350 -17.60 -120.26 -22.59
N SER A 351 -18.85 -120.70 -22.35
CA SER A 351 -19.91 -119.82 -21.86
C SER A 351 -19.61 -119.27 -20.46
N ALA A 352 -19.00 -120.05 -19.58
CA ALA A 352 -18.57 -119.60 -18.26
C ALA A 352 -17.40 -118.61 -18.36
N HIS A 353 -16.45 -118.86 -19.27
CA HIS A 353 -15.33 -117.96 -19.56
C HIS A 353 -15.82 -116.63 -20.16
N ASP A 354 -16.70 -116.67 -21.14
CA ASP A 354 -17.31 -115.49 -21.75
C ASP A 354 -18.12 -114.70 -20.71
N LYS A 355 -18.87 -115.40 -19.84
CA LYS A 355 -19.58 -114.75 -18.72
C LYS A 355 -18.62 -114.09 -17.75
N HIS A 356 -17.48 -114.72 -17.44
CA HIS A 356 -16.47 -114.15 -16.57
C HIS A 356 -15.78 -112.92 -17.19
N LEU A 357 -15.45 -112.98 -18.49
CA LEU A 357 -14.93 -111.85 -19.25
C LEU A 357 -15.93 -110.69 -19.30
N MET A 358 -17.21 -110.97 -19.58
CA MET A 358 -18.27 -109.96 -19.57
C MET A 358 -18.46 -109.35 -18.18
N GLN A 359 -18.37 -110.14 -17.12
CA GLN A 359 -18.39 -109.63 -15.73
C GLN A 359 -17.17 -108.76 -15.42
N LYS A 360 -15.98 -109.13 -15.88
CA LYS A 360 -14.76 -108.34 -15.71
C LYS A 360 -14.86 -107.01 -16.46
N MET A 361 -15.25 -107.04 -17.73
CA MET A 361 -15.51 -105.83 -18.52
C MET A 361 -16.59 -104.94 -17.90
N HIS A 362 -17.62 -105.52 -17.28
CA HIS A 362 -18.63 -104.76 -16.57
C HIS A 362 -18.06 -104.03 -15.34
N LYS A 363 -17.23 -104.71 -14.54
CA LYS A 363 -16.54 -104.11 -13.39
C LYS A 363 -15.57 -103.01 -13.82
N ASP A 364 -14.79 -103.24 -14.87
CA ASP A 364 -13.86 -102.24 -15.41
C ASP A 364 -14.63 -101.00 -15.93
N LEU A 365 -15.78 -101.20 -16.59
CA LEU A 365 -16.67 -100.09 -17.00
C LEU A 365 -17.29 -99.36 -15.82
N GLU A 366 -17.65 -100.05 -14.73
CA GLU A 366 -18.13 -99.41 -13.50
C GLU A 366 -17.02 -98.59 -12.82
N GLN A 367 -15.79 -99.12 -12.79
CA GLN A 367 -14.64 -98.42 -12.25
C GLN A 367 -14.29 -97.15 -13.07
N TYR A 368 -14.22 -97.26 -14.40
CA TYR A 368 -14.00 -96.08 -15.25
C TYR A 368 -15.12 -95.05 -15.11
N LYS A 369 -16.38 -95.48 -14.91
CA LYS A 369 -17.47 -94.55 -14.63
C LYS A 369 -17.28 -93.82 -13.30
N SER A 370 -16.83 -94.50 -12.23
CA SER A 370 -16.54 -93.83 -10.96
C SER A 370 -15.36 -92.86 -11.07
N GLU A 371 -14.28 -93.24 -11.76
CA GLU A 371 -13.12 -92.37 -11.97
C GLU A 371 -13.48 -91.13 -12.79
N ILE A 372 -14.29 -91.29 -13.86
CA ILE A 372 -14.80 -90.15 -14.66
C ILE A 372 -15.68 -89.24 -13.80
N ALA A 373 -16.52 -89.80 -12.91
CA ALA A 373 -17.36 -89.02 -12.02
C ALA A 373 -16.53 -88.23 -10.98
N GLU A 374 -15.47 -88.83 -10.44
CA GLU A 374 -14.55 -88.16 -9.52
C GLU A 374 -13.75 -87.05 -10.21
N LEU A 375 -13.19 -87.33 -11.39
CA LEU A 375 -12.50 -86.31 -12.21
C LEU A 375 -13.43 -85.17 -12.63
N SER A 376 -14.70 -85.45 -12.91
CA SER A 376 -15.69 -84.42 -13.22
C SER A 376 -15.94 -83.52 -12.00
N ARG A 377 -16.05 -84.09 -10.80
CA ARG A 377 -16.21 -83.33 -9.55
C ARG A 377 -14.98 -82.48 -9.22
N THR A 378 -13.77 -82.99 -9.44
CA THR A 378 -12.54 -82.20 -9.19
C THR A 378 -12.39 -81.09 -10.22
N LYS A 379 -12.75 -81.35 -11.49
CA LYS A 379 -12.80 -80.32 -12.53
C LYS A 379 -13.78 -79.22 -12.17
N GLU A 380 -14.98 -79.53 -11.70
CA GLU A 380 -15.97 -78.54 -11.27
C GLU A 380 -15.45 -77.69 -10.09
N LYS A 381 -14.82 -78.31 -9.09
CA LYS A 381 -14.22 -77.57 -7.96
C LYS A 381 -13.05 -76.68 -8.36
N LEU A 382 -12.19 -77.15 -9.26
CA LEU A 382 -11.09 -76.34 -9.77
C LEU A 382 -11.61 -75.21 -10.66
N SER A 383 -12.65 -75.46 -11.46
CA SER A 383 -13.34 -74.44 -12.26
C SER A 383 -13.91 -73.34 -11.37
N SER A 384 -14.64 -73.70 -10.30
CA SER A 384 -15.19 -72.71 -9.39
C SER A 384 -14.09 -71.91 -8.68
N ARG A 385 -12.97 -72.56 -8.34
CA ARG A 385 -11.84 -71.86 -7.72
C ARG A 385 -11.15 -70.90 -8.69
N VAL A 386 -11.04 -71.26 -9.97
CA VAL A 386 -10.51 -70.37 -11.00
C VAL A 386 -11.44 -69.17 -11.19
N GLU A 387 -12.75 -69.38 -11.26
CA GLU A 387 -13.74 -68.29 -11.36
C GLU A 387 -13.67 -67.34 -10.16
N GLU A 388 -13.54 -67.87 -8.93
CA GLU A 388 -13.35 -67.04 -7.73
C GLU A 388 -12.06 -66.20 -7.79
N LEU A 389 -10.95 -66.80 -8.21
CA LEU A 389 -9.67 -66.10 -8.33
C LEU A 389 -9.70 -65.05 -9.45
N GLU A 390 -10.38 -65.33 -10.56
CA GLU A 390 -10.58 -64.36 -11.65
C GLU A 390 -11.40 -63.15 -11.18
N LEU A 391 -12.45 -63.37 -10.37
CA LEU A 391 -13.20 -62.28 -9.75
C LEU A 391 -12.34 -61.46 -8.79
N GLN A 392 -11.54 -62.11 -7.93
CA GLN A 392 -10.62 -61.41 -7.03
C GLN A 392 -9.57 -60.58 -7.78
N VAL A 393 -9.06 -61.10 -8.91
CA VAL A 393 -8.12 -60.35 -9.77
C VAL A 393 -8.82 -59.16 -10.44
N ALA A 394 -10.10 -59.28 -10.82
CA ALA A 394 -10.86 -58.17 -11.35
C ALA A 394 -11.06 -57.06 -10.31
N ASP A 395 -11.46 -57.41 -9.08
CA ASP A 395 -11.66 -56.45 -7.99
C ASP A 395 -10.35 -55.74 -7.62
N LEU A 396 -9.24 -56.47 -7.53
CA LEU A 396 -7.92 -55.88 -7.26
C LEU A 396 -7.46 -54.94 -8.37
N ARG A 397 -7.79 -55.23 -9.64
CA ARG A 397 -7.49 -54.32 -10.75
C ARG A 397 -8.30 -53.02 -10.66
N GLU A 398 -9.59 -53.12 -10.33
CA GLU A 398 -10.42 -51.93 -10.13
C GLU A 398 -9.91 -51.07 -8.97
N GLN A 399 -9.43 -51.69 -7.88
CA GLN A 399 -8.80 -50.97 -6.77
C GLN A 399 -7.50 -50.26 -7.18
N VAL A 400 -6.67 -50.91 -8.01
CA VAL A 400 -5.45 -50.29 -8.55
C VAL A 400 -5.79 -49.12 -9.48
N ASP A 401 -6.77 -49.27 -10.37
CA ASP A 401 -7.20 -48.19 -11.26
C ASP A 401 -7.79 -47.00 -10.47
N ALA A 402 -8.55 -47.26 -9.40
CA ALA A 402 -9.04 -46.24 -8.50
C ALA A 402 -7.91 -45.53 -7.73
N ALA A 403 -6.89 -46.28 -7.29
CA ALA A 403 -5.72 -45.73 -6.61
C ALA A 403 -4.88 -44.85 -7.56
N LEU A 404 -4.70 -45.26 -8.81
CA LEU A 404 -4.03 -44.46 -9.85
C LEU A 404 -4.77 -43.15 -10.13
N GLY A 405 -6.11 -43.18 -10.21
CA GLY A 405 -6.90 -41.95 -10.38
C GLY A 405 -6.82 -41.01 -9.17
N ALA A 406 -6.71 -41.55 -7.95
CA ALA A 406 -6.48 -40.76 -6.75
C ALA A 406 -5.07 -40.11 -6.74
N GLU A 407 -4.04 -40.84 -7.18
CA GLU A 407 -2.68 -40.33 -7.33
C GLU A 407 -2.61 -39.15 -8.31
N GLU A 408 -3.25 -39.26 -9.49
CA GLU A 408 -3.33 -38.16 -10.46
C GLU A 408 -4.02 -36.92 -9.89
N MET A 409 -5.08 -37.08 -9.07
CA MET A 409 -5.74 -35.95 -8.41
C MET A 409 -4.85 -35.30 -7.35
N VAL A 410 -4.10 -36.10 -6.59
CA VAL A 410 -3.13 -35.59 -5.61
C VAL A 410 -2.01 -34.82 -6.30
N GLU A 411 -1.50 -35.30 -7.43
CA GLU A 411 -0.49 -34.60 -8.24
C GLU A 411 -1.02 -33.24 -8.73
N GLN A 412 -2.23 -33.21 -9.31
CA GLN A 412 -2.86 -31.96 -9.74
C GLN A 412 -3.14 -30.98 -8.58
N LEU A 413 -3.50 -31.50 -7.42
CA LEU A 413 -3.70 -30.68 -6.22
C LEU A 413 -2.37 -30.15 -5.68
N ALA A 414 -1.30 -30.95 -5.72
CA ALA A 414 0.04 -30.53 -5.35
C ALA A 414 0.59 -29.44 -6.29
N GLU A 415 0.43 -29.60 -7.60
CA GLU A 415 0.80 -28.57 -8.60
C GLU A 415 0.04 -27.26 -8.35
N LYS A 416 -1.27 -27.34 -8.11
CA LYS A 416 -2.08 -26.15 -7.79
C LYS A 416 -1.67 -25.51 -6.47
N LYS A 417 -1.35 -26.31 -5.45
CA LYS A 417 -0.88 -25.83 -4.16
C LYS A 417 0.44 -25.08 -4.31
N MET A 418 1.41 -25.68 -4.99
CA MET A 418 2.69 -25.04 -5.31
C MET A 418 2.49 -23.72 -6.07
N ALA A 419 1.65 -23.70 -7.11
CA ALA A 419 1.37 -22.48 -7.87
C ALA A 419 0.67 -21.39 -7.04
N LEU A 420 -0.19 -21.76 -6.09
CA LEU A 420 -0.82 -20.81 -5.16
C LEU A 420 0.17 -20.31 -4.12
N GLU A 421 1.07 -21.16 -3.62
CA GLU A 421 2.15 -20.78 -2.71
C GLU A 421 3.10 -19.77 -3.38
N ASP A 422 3.50 -20.02 -4.62
CA ASP A 422 4.31 -19.09 -5.42
C ASP A 422 3.60 -17.74 -5.62
N GLN A 423 2.29 -17.75 -5.90
CA GLN A 423 1.51 -16.51 -6.03
C GLN A 423 1.41 -15.75 -4.71
N VAL A 424 1.24 -16.46 -3.58
CA VAL A 424 1.21 -15.84 -2.26
C VAL A 424 2.58 -15.24 -1.91
N GLU A 425 3.68 -15.90 -2.26
CA GLU A 425 5.02 -15.37 -2.06
C GLU A 425 5.27 -14.13 -2.91
N GLN A 426 4.87 -14.14 -4.19
CA GLN A 426 4.95 -12.96 -5.05
C GLN A 426 4.12 -11.80 -4.51
N LEU A 427 2.87 -12.04 -4.09
CA LEU A 427 2.01 -10.99 -3.52
C LEU A 427 2.59 -10.42 -2.22
N LYS A 428 3.25 -11.24 -1.40
CA LYS A 428 3.94 -10.75 -0.20
C LYS A 428 5.13 -9.85 -0.56
N GLN A 429 5.89 -10.21 -1.59
CA GLN A 429 6.97 -9.37 -2.09
C GLN A 429 6.43 -8.04 -2.63
N ASP A 430 5.39 -8.08 -3.46
CA ASP A 430 4.76 -6.88 -4.01
C ASP A 430 4.21 -5.96 -2.89
N VAL A 431 3.62 -6.53 -1.83
CA VAL A 431 3.17 -5.76 -0.65
C VAL A 431 4.35 -5.11 0.06
N SER A 432 5.45 -5.84 0.27
CA SER A 432 6.66 -5.28 0.89
C SER A 432 7.27 -4.14 0.06
N GLU A 433 7.27 -4.26 -1.27
CA GLU A 433 7.74 -3.20 -2.18
C GLU A 433 6.82 -1.96 -2.12
N LEU A 434 5.49 -2.16 -2.05
CA LEU A 434 4.53 -1.07 -1.88
C LEU A 434 4.64 -0.38 -0.52
N GLU A 435 4.88 -1.14 0.55
CA GLU A 435 5.12 -0.59 1.90
C GLU A 435 6.40 0.27 1.91
N ALA A 436 7.49 -0.20 1.30
CA ALA A 436 8.72 0.58 1.16
C ALA A 436 8.51 1.87 0.33
N LEU A 437 7.72 1.81 -0.75
CA LEU A 437 7.34 2.99 -1.53
C LEU A 437 6.49 3.96 -0.71
N GLN A 438 5.61 3.46 0.17
CA GLN A 438 4.80 4.28 1.06
C GLN A 438 5.68 5.00 2.10
N GLU A 439 6.65 4.33 2.70
CA GLU A 439 7.61 4.95 3.63
C GLU A 439 8.41 6.09 2.96
N VAL A 440 8.91 5.86 1.74
CA VAL A 440 9.61 6.90 0.97
C VAL A 440 8.67 8.05 0.63
N HIS A 441 7.41 7.77 0.29
CA HIS A 441 6.42 8.80 0.04
C HIS A 441 6.12 9.64 1.28
N GLU A 442 5.99 9.01 2.46
CA GLU A 442 5.77 9.71 3.73
C GLU A 442 6.96 10.62 4.08
N GLN A 443 8.20 10.13 3.94
CA GLN A 443 9.41 10.93 4.11
C GLN A 443 9.45 12.13 3.14
N LEU A 444 9.06 11.94 1.88
CA LEU A 444 9.00 13.02 0.89
C LEU A 444 7.92 14.04 1.24
N VAL A 445 6.77 13.61 1.75
CA VAL A 445 5.69 14.50 2.19
C VAL A 445 6.13 15.32 3.41
N GLU A 446 6.80 14.69 4.38
CA GLU A 446 7.36 15.37 5.55
C GLU A 446 8.41 16.41 5.14
N SER A 447 9.37 16.04 4.28
CA SER A 447 10.38 16.97 3.76
C SER A 447 9.77 18.15 3.00
N ASN A 448 8.73 17.90 2.18
CA ASN A 448 8.01 18.98 1.50
C ASN A 448 7.24 19.87 2.49
N ARG A 449 6.67 19.31 3.55
CA ARG A 449 5.96 20.07 4.59
C ARG A 449 6.92 20.96 5.39
N GLU A 450 8.11 20.46 5.71
CA GLU A 450 9.17 21.23 6.36
C GLU A 450 9.64 22.37 5.45
N LEU A 451 9.94 22.09 4.18
CA LEU A 451 10.32 23.12 3.21
C LEU A 451 9.22 24.18 3.04
N GLU A 452 7.95 23.78 3.00
CA GLU A 452 6.82 24.71 2.93
C GLU A 452 6.74 25.59 4.19
N MET A 453 7.02 25.03 5.37
CA MET A 453 7.05 25.77 6.63
C MET A 453 8.20 26.79 6.62
N ASP A 454 9.40 26.38 6.22
CA ASP A 454 10.57 27.26 6.10
C ASP A 454 10.29 28.43 5.14
N LEU A 455 9.73 28.14 3.96
CA LEU A 455 9.36 29.16 2.98
C LEU A 455 8.28 30.12 3.51
N ARG A 456 7.34 29.63 4.33
CA ARG A 456 6.34 30.50 4.98
C ARG A 456 6.99 31.40 6.03
N GLU A 457 7.92 30.89 6.83
CA GLU A 457 8.66 31.67 7.81
C GLU A 457 9.51 32.75 7.13
N GLU A 458 10.23 32.40 6.05
CA GLU A 458 10.97 33.37 5.24
C GLU A 458 10.07 34.48 4.68
N LEU A 459 8.88 34.11 4.21
CA LEU A 459 7.89 35.05 3.67
C LEU A 459 7.33 35.96 4.76
N GLU A 460 7.05 35.44 5.96
CA GLU A 460 6.63 36.24 7.12
C GLU A 460 7.72 37.22 7.56
N MET A 461 8.98 36.77 7.59
CA MET A 461 10.14 37.62 7.90
C MET A 461 10.33 38.72 6.86
N ALA A 462 10.23 38.40 5.56
CA ALA A 462 10.29 39.37 4.48
C ALA A 462 9.14 40.39 4.56
N HIS A 463 7.92 39.94 4.90
CA HIS A 463 6.78 40.83 5.14
C HIS A 463 6.98 41.71 6.38
N ALA A 464 7.57 41.20 7.46
CA ALA A 464 7.91 41.98 8.64
C ALA A 464 8.93 43.08 8.31
N ALA A 465 10.02 42.73 7.63
CA ALA A 465 11.03 43.68 7.16
C ALA A 465 10.43 44.74 6.22
N THR A 466 9.54 44.33 5.31
CA THR A 466 8.83 45.27 4.43
C THR A 466 7.96 46.25 5.22
N ARG A 467 7.21 45.77 6.22
CA ARG A 467 6.40 46.64 7.10
C ARG A 467 7.26 47.61 7.91
N GLU A 468 8.40 47.16 8.40
CA GLU A 468 9.34 48.02 9.12
C GLU A 468 9.94 49.09 8.22
N ALA A 469 10.42 48.73 7.03
CA ALA A 469 10.94 49.67 6.05
C ALA A 469 9.89 50.71 5.61
N VAL A 470 8.62 50.31 5.50
CA VAL A 470 7.51 51.24 5.23
C VAL A 470 7.33 52.24 6.39
N ARG A 471 7.37 51.78 7.65
CA ARG A 471 7.29 52.68 8.82
C ARG A 471 8.47 53.63 8.89
N GLU A 472 9.69 53.16 8.63
CA GLU A 472 10.88 54.01 8.58
C GLU A 472 10.78 55.07 7.48
N ARG A 473 10.27 54.68 6.30
CA ARG A 473 9.99 55.61 5.21
C ARG A 473 8.95 56.66 5.62
N GLU A 474 7.86 56.26 6.26
CA GLU A 474 6.81 57.19 6.73
C GLU A 474 7.36 58.18 7.77
N ALA A 475 8.12 57.71 8.75
CA ALA A 475 8.79 58.57 9.74
C ALA A 475 9.80 59.54 9.10
N ALA A 476 10.55 59.07 8.10
CA ALA A 476 11.47 59.92 7.34
C ALA A 476 10.72 60.99 6.53
N LEU A 477 9.59 60.64 5.91
CA LEU A 477 8.74 61.59 5.18
C LEU A 477 8.16 62.65 6.12
N GLU A 478 7.68 62.28 7.31
CA GLU A 478 7.21 63.22 8.33
C GLU A 478 8.33 64.19 8.74
N THR A 479 9.54 63.66 8.97
CA THR A 479 10.71 64.49 9.29
C THR A 479 11.08 65.45 8.16
N ILE A 480 10.96 65.02 6.89
CA ILE A 480 11.18 65.90 5.73
C ILE A 480 10.13 67.00 5.69
N MET A 481 8.85 66.68 5.93
CA MET A 481 7.77 67.67 5.98
C MET A 481 8.00 68.73 7.06
N ASP A 482 8.46 68.33 8.25
CA ASP A 482 8.82 69.26 9.33
C ASP A 482 10.00 70.16 8.95
N ARG A 483 11.02 69.59 8.30
CA ARG A 483 12.16 70.35 7.78
C ARG A 483 11.73 71.35 6.71
N ASP A 484 10.87 70.95 5.78
CA ASP A 484 10.35 71.83 4.73
C ASP A 484 9.53 72.98 5.33
N SER A 485 8.67 72.70 6.32
CA SER A 485 7.96 73.74 7.08
C SER A 485 8.93 74.73 7.75
N THR A 486 10.00 74.21 8.32
CA THR A 486 11.03 75.04 8.96
C THR A 486 11.80 75.88 7.93
N ILE A 487 12.12 75.31 6.76
CA ILE A 487 12.74 76.02 5.65
C ILE A 487 11.85 77.16 5.16
N VAL A 488 10.54 76.95 5.05
CA VAL A 488 9.58 78.01 4.67
C VAL A 488 9.63 79.16 5.68
N LYS A 489 9.59 78.87 6.99
CA LYS A 489 9.73 79.88 8.04
C LYS A 489 11.07 80.63 7.96
N PHE A 490 12.17 79.93 7.68
CA PHE A 490 13.47 80.56 7.46
C PHE A 490 13.47 81.48 6.24
N ARG A 491 12.84 81.07 5.12
CA ARG A 491 12.71 81.91 3.92
C ARG A 491 11.92 83.18 4.20
N GLU A 492 10.79 83.08 4.92
CA GLU A 492 10.00 84.24 5.35
C GLU A 492 10.80 85.18 6.27
N LEU A 493 11.57 84.64 7.21
CA LEU A 493 12.41 85.44 8.09
C LEU A 493 13.51 86.17 7.31
N VAL A 494 14.18 85.48 6.38
CA VAL A 494 15.21 86.08 5.52
C VAL A 494 14.59 87.17 4.64
N GLN A 495 13.39 86.95 4.11
CA GLN A 495 12.66 87.96 3.35
C GLN A 495 12.39 89.21 4.19
N LYS A 496 11.85 89.05 5.42
CA LYS A 496 11.63 90.18 6.35
C LYS A 496 12.92 90.92 6.68
N MET A 497 14.01 90.20 6.92
CA MET A 497 15.32 90.80 7.17
C MET A 497 15.81 91.58 5.94
N THR A 498 15.67 91.03 4.74
CA THR A 498 16.08 91.70 3.49
C THR A 498 15.24 92.94 3.22
N GLU A 499 13.93 92.90 3.49
CA GLU A 499 13.04 94.06 3.45
C GLU A 499 13.50 95.14 4.44
N GLN A 500 13.78 94.77 5.70
CA GLN A 500 14.30 95.70 6.70
C GLN A 500 15.66 96.29 6.32
N TYR A 501 16.60 95.49 5.81
CA TYR A 501 17.87 95.99 5.30
C TYR A 501 17.68 96.93 4.09
N GLY A 502 16.72 96.63 3.22
CA GLY A 502 16.33 97.48 2.10
C GLY A 502 15.76 98.82 2.57
N GLU A 503 14.88 98.81 3.56
CA GLU A 503 14.30 100.02 4.17
C GLU A 503 15.37 100.87 4.89
N LEU A 504 16.23 100.25 5.71
CA LEU A 504 17.34 100.94 6.36
C LEU A 504 18.31 101.54 5.34
N ARG A 505 18.58 100.82 4.25
CA ARG A 505 19.44 101.33 3.17
C ARG A 505 18.77 102.47 2.42
N ALA A 506 17.48 102.39 2.13
CA ALA A 506 16.71 103.48 1.55
C ALA A 506 16.67 104.71 2.47
N GLN A 507 16.60 104.53 3.78
CA GLN A 507 16.70 105.62 4.76
C GLN A 507 18.10 106.22 4.85
N LEU A 508 19.16 105.42 4.68
CA LEU A 508 20.54 105.91 4.60
C LEU A 508 20.79 106.66 3.29
N ASP A 509 20.29 106.17 2.16
CA ASP A 509 20.34 106.86 0.87
C ASP A 509 19.51 108.16 0.90
N SER A 510 18.37 108.17 1.61
CA SER A 510 17.59 109.40 1.85
C SER A 510 18.31 110.39 2.77
N LYS A 511 19.19 109.92 3.65
CA LYS A 511 20.01 110.74 4.54
C LYS A 511 21.35 111.17 3.92
N GLN A 512 21.82 110.48 2.88
CA GLN A 512 23.03 110.82 2.11
C GLN A 512 22.79 111.88 1.02
N GLY A 513 21.56 112.40 0.87
CA GLY A 513 21.23 113.48 -0.06
C GLY A 513 21.74 114.90 0.31
N SER A 514 22.74 115.04 1.19
CA SER A 514 23.37 116.32 1.51
C SER A 514 24.90 116.18 1.52
N PRO A 515 25.67 117.13 0.93
CA PRO A 515 27.10 116.93 0.66
C PRO A 515 27.99 117.04 1.92
N ALA A 516 29.11 116.31 1.83
CA ALA A 516 30.27 116.09 2.73
C ALA A 516 30.89 117.35 3.40
N PRO A 517 31.97 117.30 4.25
CA PRO A 517 32.91 116.19 4.57
C PRO A 517 33.35 116.06 6.06
N SER A 518 34.18 115.05 6.42
CA SER A 518 35.42 115.12 7.26
C SER A 518 35.73 113.85 8.09
N SER A 519 36.98 113.37 7.95
CA SER A 519 37.92 112.84 8.96
C SER A 519 37.59 111.70 9.94
N GLU A 520 38.44 110.66 9.84
CA GLU A 520 39.23 110.01 10.92
C GLU A 520 38.63 108.93 11.85
N GLN A 521 39.42 107.85 11.93
CA GLN A 521 39.79 107.03 13.11
C GLN A 521 38.83 105.97 13.70
N GLU A 522 39.30 104.73 13.54
CA GLU A 522 39.68 103.81 14.65
C GLU A 522 38.61 102.94 15.33
N SER A 523 39.10 101.72 15.67
CA SER A 523 38.60 100.73 16.62
C SER A 523 37.61 99.64 16.16
N THR A 524 38.10 98.41 16.32
CA THR A 524 37.40 97.12 16.45
C THR A 524 36.40 97.14 17.62
N PRO A 525 35.39 96.24 17.65
CA PRO A 525 35.59 94.92 18.28
C PRO A 525 34.87 93.74 17.57
N GLU A 526 35.27 92.53 17.97
CA GLU A 526 34.77 91.20 17.58
C GLU A 526 33.23 91.02 17.57
N PRO A 527 32.75 89.92 16.96
CA PRO A 527 32.03 88.95 17.79
C PRO A 527 32.48 87.49 17.56
N THR A 528 33.06 86.94 18.63
CA THR A 528 32.67 85.71 19.32
C THR A 528 31.81 84.64 18.62
N ALA A 529 32.30 83.41 18.79
CA ALA A 529 31.55 82.16 18.99
C ALA A 529 30.67 81.63 17.84
N ARG A 530 31.30 80.83 16.96
CA ARG A 530 30.60 79.76 16.24
C ARG A 530 30.24 78.65 17.24
N SER A 531 28.99 78.59 17.65
CA SER A 531 28.41 77.46 18.40
C SER A 531 28.35 76.22 17.50
N SER A 532 29.02 75.16 17.92
CA SER A 532 28.91 73.79 17.42
C SER A 532 27.48 73.23 17.52
N PRO A 533 27.09 72.24 16.70
CA PRO A 533 25.77 71.61 16.77
C PRO A 533 25.60 70.81 18.08
N PRO A 534 24.35 70.54 18.53
CA PRO A 534 24.08 70.01 19.86
C PRO A 534 24.43 68.51 19.94
N THR A 535 25.44 68.20 20.76
CA THR A 535 25.93 66.86 21.12
C THR A 535 24.85 65.93 21.71
N GLU A 536 23.72 66.49 22.15
CA GLU A 536 22.63 65.77 22.83
C GLU A 536 21.81 64.84 21.92
N LEU A 537 21.68 65.15 20.62
CA LEU A 537 20.88 64.33 19.70
C LEU A 537 21.57 63.00 19.34
N GLY A 538 22.90 63.01 19.20
CA GLY A 538 23.68 61.78 18.99
C GLY A 538 23.67 60.88 20.22
N SER A 539 23.73 61.47 21.42
CA SER A 539 23.64 60.75 22.69
C SER A 539 22.30 60.00 22.84
N LEU A 540 21.19 60.64 22.48
CA LEU A 540 19.87 60.04 22.57
C LEU A 540 19.66 58.86 21.59
N VAL A 541 20.17 58.98 20.36
CA VAL A 541 20.09 57.91 19.34
C VAL A 541 20.95 56.70 19.73
N HIS A 542 22.15 56.92 20.27
CA HIS A 542 22.98 55.85 20.81
C HIS A 542 22.34 55.19 22.04
N ALA A 543 21.72 55.98 22.93
CA ALA A 543 20.99 55.47 24.08
C ALA A 543 19.77 54.62 23.67
N SER A 544 19.01 55.04 22.66
CA SER A 544 17.88 54.28 22.12
C SER A 544 18.32 52.96 21.50
N ARG A 545 19.38 52.97 20.67
CA ARG A 545 19.94 51.73 20.07
C ARG A 545 20.53 50.78 21.12
N ALA A 546 21.14 51.33 22.18
CA ALA A 546 21.63 50.54 23.30
C ALA A 546 20.47 49.89 24.09
N SER A 547 19.36 50.61 24.26
CA SER A 547 18.15 50.09 24.92
C SER A 547 17.50 48.95 24.15
N THR A 548 17.29 49.10 22.83
CA THR A 548 16.74 48.03 21.98
C THR A 548 17.64 46.78 22.01
N ARG A 549 18.96 46.94 21.83
CA ARG A 549 19.91 45.82 21.95
C ARG A 549 19.89 45.17 23.33
N SER A 550 19.71 45.95 24.39
CA SER A 550 19.61 45.43 25.75
C SER A 550 18.34 44.58 25.93
N ILE A 551 17.21 44.99 25.35
CA ILE A 551 15.96 44.23 25.40
C ILE A 551 16.12 42.93 24.59
N ASP A 552 16.68 43.01 23.38
CA ASP A 552 16.92 41.82 22.55
C ASP A 552 17.86 40.81 23.23
N LEU A 553 18.91 41.30 23.91
CA LEU A 553 19.81 40.46 24.70
C LEU A 553 19.08 39.80 25.88
N GLN A 554 18.16 40.50 26.54
CA GLN A 554 17.34 39.94 27.62
C GLN A 554 16.36 38.88 27.11
N LEU A 555 15.73 39.10 25.95
CA LEU A 555 14.86 38.11 25.32
C LEU A 555 15.63 36.85 24.92
N ARG A 556 16.79 37.00 24.26
CA ARG A 556 17.68 35.88 23.94
C ARG A 556 18.18 35.15 25.19
N ALA A 557 18.47 35.87 26.27
CA ALA A 557 18.85 35.27 27.54
C ALA A 557 17.70 34.42 28.11
N LEU A 558 16.45 34.90 28.03
CA LEU A 558 15.26 34.14 28.45
C LEU A 558 15.08 32.87 27.60
N GLU A 559 15.18 32.96 26.28
CA GLU A 559 15.12 31.82 25.36
C GLU A 559 16.19 30.78 25.70
N LEU A 560 17.43 31.22 25.95
CA LEU A 560 18.53 30.36 26.37
C LEU A 560 18.24 29.68 27.72
N THR A 561 17.68 30.41 28.70
CA THR A 561 17.28 29.84 29.99
C THR A 561 16.17 28.80 29.83
N GLN A 562 15.16 29.05 29.00
CA GLN A 562 14.09 28.09 28.73
C GLN A 562 14.60 26.85 27.97
N ALA A 563 15.48 27.03 26.99
CA ALA A 563 16.11 25.94 26.26
C ALA A 563 16.98 25.06 27.18
N ARG A 564 17.74 25.67 28.10
CA ARG A 564 18.49 24.95 29.14
C ARG A 564 17.55 24.17 30.07
N ALA A 565 16.50 24.81 30.58
CA ALA A 565 15.53 24.12 31.44
C ALA A 565 14.84 22.95 30.71
N ARG A 566 14.51 23.11 29.42
CA ARG A 566 13.99 22.02 28.58
C ARG A 566 15.01 20.88 28.45
N ALA A 567 16.28 21.18 28.19
CA ALA A 567 17.33 20.18 28.10
C ALA A 567 17.53 19.44 29.43
N ASP A 568 17.51 20.15 30.56
CA ASP A 568 17.61 19.56 31.91
C ASP A 568 16.42 18.63 32.21
N MET A 569 15.19 19.04 31.83
CA MET A 569 14.01 18.18 31.98
C MET A 569 14.09 16.93 31.09
N LEU A 570 14.55 17.07 29.84
CA LEU A 570 14.73 15.93 28.94
C LEU A 570 15.85 15.00 29.43
N ALA A 571 16.94 15.56 29.94
CA ALA A 571 18.05 14.82 30.54
C ALA A 571 17.57 13.95 31.73
N ALA A 572 16.63 14.44 32.53
CA ALA A 572 16.03 13.67 33.63
C ALA A 572 15.16 12.49 33.16
N CYS A 573 14.76 12.46 31.88
CA CYS A 573 14.00 11.35 31.28
C CYS A 573 14.90 10.30 30.62
N LEU A 574 16.22 10.55 30.51
CA LEU A 574 17.17 9.63 29.89
C LEU A 574 17.71 8.60 30.90
N PRO A 575 18.12 7.40 30.45
CA PRO A 575 18.67 6.37 31.33
C PRO A 575 19.95 6.80 32.05
N ASP A 576 20.21 6.25 33.25
CA ASP A 576 21.40 6.59 34.06
C ASP A 576 22.75 6.34 33.34
N HIS A 577 22.81 5.39 32.41
CA HIS A 577 24.02 5.11 31.63
C HIS A 577 24.37 6.22 30.63
N PHE A 578 23.40 7.05 30.23
CA PHE A 578 23.62 8.19 29.34
C PHE A 578 24.57 9.22 29.97
N MET A 579 24.45 9.41 31.29
CA MET A 579 25.23 10.35 32.10
C MET A 579 26.51 9.75 32.70
N ALA A 580 26.86 8.51 32.35
CA ALA A 580 28.09 7.88 32.81
C ALA A 580 29.33 8.63 32.26
N THR A 581 30.44 8.58 32.99
CA THR A 581 31.72 9.15 32.52
C THR A 581 32.15 8.48 31.22
N ALA A 582 32.49 9.28 30.20
CA ALA A 582 32.72 8.84 28.83
C ALA A 582 31.52 8.10 28.19
N GLY A 583 30.30 8.40 28.67
CA GLY A 583 29.05 7.94 28.10
C GLY A 583 28.56 8.82 26.94
N ASP A 584 27.33 8.55 26.51
CA ASP A 584 26.69 9.22 25.37
C ASP A 584 26.62 10.76 25.55
N HIS A 585 26.42 11.23 26.78
CA HIS A 585 26.41 12.66 27.09
C HIS A 585 27.76 13.35 26.79
N ASP A 586 28.87 12.76 27.23
CA ASP A 586 30.21 13.33 27.02
C ASP A 586 30.60 13.32 25.54
N ALA A 587 30.18 12.30 24.79
CA ALA A 587 30.34 12.23 23.34
C ALA A 587 29.62 13.38 22.62
N ILE A 588 28.37 13.66 23.00
CA ILE A 588 27.60 14.80 22.45
C ILE A 588 28.28 16.11 22.81
N LEU A 589 28.74 16.28 24.05
CA LEU A 589 29.45 17.48 24.49
C LEU A 589 30.74 17.71 23.70
N LEU A 590 31.47 16.65 23.36
CA LEU A 590 32.69 16.75 22.54
C LEU A 590 32.40 17.27 21.13
N ILE A 591 31.36 16.75 20.46
CA ILE A 591 30.97 17.23 19.12
C ILE A 591 30.61 18.72 19.17
N LEU A 592 29.78 19.11 20.14
CA LEU A 592 29.37 20.51 20.31
C LEU A 592 30.56 21.41 20.67
N LEU A 593 31.52 20.91 21.45
CA LEU A 593 32.74 21.63 21.81
C LEU A 593 33.61 21.92 20.60
N LEU A 594 33.78 20.95 19.69
CA LEU A 594 34.54 21.15 18.46
C LEU A 594 33.92 22.26 17.59
N GLN A 595 32.59 22.28 17.45
CA GLN A 595 31.89 23.38 16.76
C GLN A 595 32.09 24.74 17.44
N ARG A 596 32.07 24.78 18.78
CA ARG A 596 32.36 26.01 19.55
C ARG A 596 33.79 26.49 19.37
N LEU A 597 34.77 25.61 19.33
CA LEU A 597 36.18 25.97 19.09
C LEU A 597 36.35 26.64 17.73
N ASN A 598 35.73 26.07 16.68
CA ASN A 598 35.83 26.62 15.33
C ASN A 598 35.20 28.02 15.23
N THR A 599 33.98 28.17 15.77
CA THR A 599 33.27 29.45 15.78
C THR A 599 33.97 30.52 16.60
N LYS A 600 34.55 30.18 17.77
CA LYS A 600 35.37 31.12 18.55
C LYS A 600 36.63 31.54 17.79
N ALA A 601 37.32 30.61 17.12
CA ALA A 601 38.48 30.93 16.31
C ALA A 601 38.13 31.91 15.17
N ASP A 602 37.01 31.71 14.48
CA ASP A 602 36.52 32.62 13.43
C ASP A 602 36.21 34.03 13.96
N ILE A 603 35.56 34.13 15.13
CA ILE A 603 35.25 35.43 15.76
C ILE A 603 36.54 36.19 16.06
N ILE A 604 37.51 35.51 16.68
CA ILE A 604 38.80 36.11 17.03
C ILE A 604 39.54 36.54 15.75
N LEU A 605 39.57 35.69 14.73
CA LEU A 605 40.19 35.96 13.44
C LEU A 605 39.59 37.21 12.75
N GLY A 606 38.27 37.30 12.71
CA GLY A 606 37.56 38.43 12.10
C GLY A 606 37.91 39.76 12.79
N GLN A 607 37.91 39.77 14.12
CA GLN A 607 38.20 40.96 14.90
C GLN A 607 39.68 41.39 14.83
N ILE A 608 40.62 40.44 14.81
CA ILE A 608 42.05 40.77 14.67
C ILE A 608 42.34 41.32 13.26
N ARG A 609 41.72 40.78 12.20
CA ARG A 609 41.87 41.29 10.84
C ARG A 609 41.38 42.73 10.70
N GLU A 610 40.29 43.08 11.40
CA GLU A 610 39.77 44.45 11.45
C GLU A 610 40.68 45.37 12.26
N ARG A 611 41.16 44.89 13.42
CA ARG A 611 41.99 45.67 14.35
C ARG A 611 43.40 45.95 13.82
N PHE A 612 44.02 44.99 13.14
CA PHE A 612 45.36 45.10 12.59
C PHE A 612 45.32 44.92 11.06
N PRO A 613 45.18 46.01 10.29
CA PRO A 613 45.04 45.92 8.83
C PRO A 613 46.35 45.53 8.13
N ALA A 614 46.25 45.13 6.86
CA ALA A 614 47.42 44.69 6.11
C ALA A 614 48.36 45.84 5.73
N VAL A 615 49.66 45.61 5.84
CA VAL A 615 50.68 46.57 5.41
C VAL A 615 50.83 46.48 3.88
N ASN A 616 50.26 47.45 3.17
CA ASN A 616 50.22 47.48 1.71
C ASN A 616 51.54 47.94 1.07
N VAL A 617 52.41 48.64 1.81
CA VAL A 617 53.71 49.16 1.33
C VAL A 617 54.77 48.98 2.43
N TRP A 618 55.84 48.26 2.11
CA TRP A 618 56.94 47.96 3.05
C TRP A 618 58.08 48.98 2.89
N ASP A 619 57.91 50.16 3.47
CA ASP A 619 58.94 51.20 3.49
C ASP A 619 59.83 51.14 4.74
N ARG A 620 61.05 51.69 4.67
CA ARG A 620 61.99 51.74 5.81
C ARG A 620 61.37 52.42 7.03
N GLU A 621 60.48 53.40 6.84
CA GLU A 621 59.75 54.05 7.93
C GLU A 621 58.68 53.15 8.54
N ALA A 622 57.96 52.37 7.73
CA ALA A 622 56.96 51.41 8.18
C ALA A 622 57.54 50.27 9.05
N VAL A 623 58.82 49.97 8.86
CA VAL A 623 59.57 48.94 9.61
C VAL A 623 60.31 49.51 10.83
N THR A 624 60.81 50.74 10.75
CA THR A 624 61.71 51.31 11.81
C THR A 624 61.09 52.39 12.67
N LYS A 625 59.99 53.04 12.26
CA LYS A 625 59.38 54.16 12.99
C LYS A 625 57.94 53.89 13.48
N THR A 626 57.22 52.96 12.86
CA THR A 626 55.83 52.65 13.22
C THR A 626 55.71 51.23 13.78
N HIS A 627 54.79 51.03 14.75
CA HIS A 627 54.48 49.71 15.30
C HIS A 627 53.69 48.81 14.34
N THR A 628 53.33 49.32 13.16
CA THR A 628 52.49 48.65 12.15
C THR A 628 53.09 47.34 11.65
N ALA A 629 54.41 47.26 11.46
CA ALA A 629 55.05 46.01 11.01
C ALA A 629 55.02 44.92 12.09
N VAL A 630 55.17 45.29 13.36
CA VAL A 630 55.13 44.38 14.52
C VAL A 630 53.68 43.91 14.78
N GLN A 631 52.72 44.82 14.68
CA GLN A 631 51.27 44.52 14.74
C GLN A 631 50.84 43.54 13.65
N TYR A 632 51.32 43.76 12.42
CA TYR A 632 51.05 42.88 11.30
C TYR A 632 51.72 41.50 11.48
N SER A 633 52.95 41.43 12.00
CA SER A 633 53.58 40.13 12.27
C SER A 633 52.87 39.36 13.38
N PHE A 634 52.46 40.05 14.45
CA PHE A 634 51.65 39.48 15.54
C PHE A 634 50.33 38.91 14.99
N ARG A 635 49.62 39.69 14.16
CA ARG A 635 48.41 39.22 13.49
C ARG A 635 48.68 37.96 12.68
N CYS A 636 49.70 37.95 11.82
CA CYS A 636 50.02 36.78 10.98
C CYS A 636 50.35 35.54 11.81
N GLN A 637 51.06 35.71 12.94
CA GLN A 637 51.37 34.61 13.85
C GLN A 637 50.10 34.06 14.52
N LEU A 638 49.23 34.93 15.02
CA LEU A 638 47.98 34.53 15.66
C LEU A 638 46.99 33.92 14.66
N GLU A 639 46.88 34.49 13.47
CA GLU A 639 46.10 33.97 12.34
C GLU A 639 46.56 32.57 11.92
N TYR A 640 47.88 32.34 11.86
CA TYR A 640 48.43 31.00 11.63
C TYR A 640 48.02 30.01 12.71
N GLN A 641 48.17 30.36 13.99
CA GLN A 641 47.80 29.47 15.10
C GLN A 641 46.30 29.15 15.13
N LEU A 642 45.45 30.16 14.89
CA LEU A 642 44.00 29.97 14.84
C LEU A 642 43.59 29.08 13.66
N HIS A 643 44.16 29.29 12.47
CA HIS A 643 43.90 28.41 11.33
C HIS A 643 44.39 26.98 11.55
N MET A 644 45.50 26.78 12.27
CA MET A 644 45.95 25.44 12.67
C MET A 644 44.93 24.75 13.58
N ILE A 645 44.39 25.47 14.58
CA ILE A 645 43.32 24.96 15.44
C ILE A 645 42.09 24.60 14.61
N GLN A 646 41.64 25.48 13.70
CA GLN A 646 40.48 25.23 12.85
C GLN A 646 40.66 24.01 11.94
N CYS A 647 41.85 23.83 11.35
CA CYS A 647 42.16 22.66 10.54
C CYS A 647 42.07 21.37 11.36
N ILE A 648 42.67 21.34 12.55
CA ILE A 648 42.62 20.17 13.43
C ILE A 648 41.17 19.89 13.87
N VAL A 649 40.46 20.90 14.34
CA VAL A 649 39.06 20.78 14.77
C VAL A 649 38.15 20.30 13.64
N SER A 650 38.37 20.79 12.41
CA SER A 650 37.61 20.37 11.22
C SER A 650 37.91 18.91 10.85
N MET A 651 39.18 18.48 10.94
CA MET A 651 39.55 17.07 10.75
C MET A 651 38.88 16.16 11.78
N TRP A 652 38.89 16.56 13.05
CA TRP A 652 38.24 15.81 14.13
C TRP A 652 36.72 15.76 13.93
N SER A 653 36.08 16.89 13.61
CA SER A 653 34.64 16.94 13.36
C SER A 653 34.24 16.02 12.20
N ALA A 654 34.94 16.11 11.07
CA ALA A 654 34.67 15.25 9.90
C ALA A 654 34.95 13.76 10.17
N ALA A 655 35.91 13.44 11.03
CA ALA A 655 36.21 12.06 11.43
C ALA A 655 35.14 11.51 12.38
N LEU A 656 34.66 12.31 13.33
CA LEU A 656 33.63 11.92 14.29
C LEU A 656 32.24 11.81 13.64
N ASP A 657 31.93 12.61 12.62
CA ASP A 657 30.67 12.53 11.87
C ASP A 657 30.51 11.20 11.09
N ARG A 658 31.61 10.50 10.81
CA ARG A 658 31.64 9.27 10.01
C ARG A 658 32.03 8.03 10.79
N CYS A 659 32.30 8.15 12.09
CA CYS A 659 32.79 7.05 12.89
C CYS A 659 31.65 6.19 13.46
N ALA A 660 31.96 4.95 13.82
CA ALA A 660 31.02 4.09 14.54
C ALA A 660 30.82 4.60 15.98
N ALA A 661 29.64 4.34 16.56
CA ALA A 661 29.28 4.82 17.91
C ALA A 661 30.31 4.45 19.00
N GLU A 662 30.91 3.25 18.93
CA GLU A 662 31.96 2.82 19.87
C GLU A 662 33.26 3.64 19.77
N VAL A 663 33.57 4.18 18.59
CA VAL A 663 34.74 5.05 18.39
C VAL A 663 34.43 6.44 18.95
N LEU A 664 33.21 6.94 18.76
CA LEU A 664 32.77 8.21 19.31
C LEU A 664 32.79 8.21 20.84
N LEU A 665 32.29 7.15 21.47
CA LEU A 665 32.32 7.00 22.94
C LEU A 665 33.77 6.94 23.48
N ARG A 666 34.68 6.27 22.77
CA ARG A 666 36.10 6.31 23.12
C ARG A 666 36.71 7.69 22.94
N ALA A 667 36.31 8.42 21.90
CA ALA A 667 36.78 9.79 21.68
C ALA A 667 36.31 10.75 22.78
N ALA A 668 35.16 10.49 23.42
CA ALA A 668 34.64 11.28 24.53
C ALA A 668 35.64 11.41 25.70
N SER A 669 36.58 10.47 25.87
CA SER A 669 37.64 10.59 26.89
C SER A 669 38.58 11.78 26.66
N ALA A 670 38.63 12.34 25.44
CA ALA A 670 39.41 13.53 25.10
C ALA A 670 38.69 14.85 25.43
N LEU A 671 37.44 14.80 25.91
CA LEU A 671 36.66 15.98 26.28
C LEU A 671 37.38 16.91 27.28
N PRO A 672 38.06 16.44 28.34
CA PRO A 672 38.78 17.32 29.27
C PRO A 672 39.91 18.11 28.59
N ASP A 673 40.65 17.48 27.69
CA ASP A 673 41.77 18.11 26.97
C ASP A 673 41.24 19.14 25.98
N ALA A 674 40.15 18.83 25.26
CA ALA A 674 39.50 19.78 24.37
C ALA A 674 38.91 20.99 25.13
N LEU A 675 38.40 20.80 26.35
CA LEU A 675 37.92 21.89 27.19
C LEU A 675 39.06 22.83 27.63
N GLN A 676 40.27 22.32 27.79
CA GLN A 676 41.44 23.16 28.04
C GLN A 676 41.73 24.08 26.86
N GLN A 677 41.59 23.59 25.63
CA GLN A 677 41.72 24.41 24.42
C GLN A 677 40.63 25.48 24.31
N GLU A 678 39.40 25.18 24.74
CA GLU A 678 38.31 26.17 24.78
C GLU A 678 38.63 27.30 25.76
N ARG A 679 39.20 26.99 26.92
CA ARG A 679 39.63 28.00 27.90
C ARG A 679 40.73 28.92 27.36
N ALA A 680 41.65 28.40 26.54
CA ALA A 680 42.68 29.22 25.89
C ALA A 680 42.06 30.23 24.90
N LEU A 681 41.10 29.79 24.07
CA LEU A 681 40.35 30.70 23.18
C LEU A 681 39.46 31.68 23.96
N ASP A 682 38.90 31.27 25.10
CA ASP A 682 38.13 32.17 25.97
C ASP A 682 39.01 33.25 26.60
N ALA A 683 40.24 32.90 27.01
CA ALA A 683 41.21 33.87 27.49
C ALA A 683 41.59 34.88 26.40
N ALA A 684 41.84 34.41 25.17
CA ALA A 684 42.08 35.29 24.02
C ALA A 684 40.86 36.19 23.71
N THR A 685 39.64 35.65 23.79
CA THR A 685 38.40 36.41 23.61
C THR A 685 38.21 37.47 24.70
N HIS A 686 38.59 37.16 25.94
CA HIS A 686 38.54 38.11 27.04
C HIS A 686 39.53 39.27 26.83
N LEU A 687 40.78 38.97 26.44
CA LEU A 687 41.77 39.98 26.08
C LEU A 687 41.31 40.84 24.90
N LEU A 688 40.64 40.23 23.91
CA LEU A 688 40.07 40.96 22.78
C LEU A 688 38.96 41.93 23.23
N LYS A 689 38.06 41.51 24.12
CA LYS A 689 37.01 42.38 24.69
C LYS A 689 37.59 43.53 25.52
N GLY A 690 38.71 43.30 26.20
CA GLY A 690 39.44 44.32 26.96
C GLY A 690 40.30 45.26 26.10
N ASN A 691 40.40 45.03 24.78
CA ASN A 691 41.38 45.65 23.89
C ASN A 691 42.85 45.41 24.32
N GLU A 692 43.12 44.33 25.05
CA GLU A 692 44.46 43.99 25.57
C GLU A 692 45.18 42.94 24.70
N LEU A 693 44.50 42.35 23.72
CA LEU A 693 45.12 41.42 22.76
C LEU A 693 45.95 42.16 21.72
N ASP A 694 47.25 42.34 21.98
CA ASP A 694 48.21 43.13 21.18
C ASP A 694 49.55 42.41 20.96
N GLU A 695 50.47 43.06 20.24
CA GLU A 695 51.83 42.56 19.95
C GLU A 695 52.70 42.24 21.17
N ASN A 696 52.28 42.64 22.39
CA ASN A 696 53.00 42.33 23.63
C ASN A 696 52.49 41.03 24.28
N CYS A 697 51.41 40.45 23.76
CA CYS A 697 50.88 39.17 24.20
C CYS A 697 51.82 38.04 23.76
N ASN A 698 52.22 37.19 24.71
CA ASN A 698 53.00 36.01 24.38
C ASN A 698 52.11 34.96 23.69
N LEU A 699 52.40 34.65 22.43
CA LEU A 699 51.73 33.61 21.65
C LEU A 699 52.47 32.27 21.68
N ASP A 700 53.65 32.21 22.30
CA ASP A 700 54.46 31.01 22.38
C ASP A 700 54.03 30.15 23.58
N GLY A 701 53.15 29.19 23.32
CA GLY A 701 52.90 28.01 24.15
C GLY A 701 52.10 28.23 25.44
N GLN A 702 50.78 28.16 25.34
CA GLN A 702 49.87 27.66 26.38
C GLN A 702 48.74 26.83 25.78
#